data_AF-A0A9Q4Q0E7-F1
#
_entry.id   AF-A0A9Q4Q0E7-F1
#
_cell.length_a   1.000
_cell.length_b   1.000
_cell.length_c   1.000
_cell.angle_alpha   90.00
_cell.angle_beta   90.00
_cell.angle_gamma   90.00
#
_symmetry.space_group_name_H-M   'P 1'
#
loop_
_entity.id
_entity.type
_entity.pdbx_description
1 polymer ?
#
loop_
_entity_poly.entity_id
_entity_poly.type
_entity_poly.pdbx_seq_one_letter_code
_entity_poly.pdbx_strand_id
1 'polypeptide(L)'
;MQTETGGPNYAVQFGAALFVAAVVMAAAGHFGGVLGLLAGAIVVGGTGTVLGRRVDSEHEDVVSSVEAVIDEPDPAVTDGGIRELDTAFEKRVTENRQLRTQLDDLESELEGTRHRNERIKSQTEALQDAMQLCAAGQLTHRIDSDEESPLDVADDFNEMMDELEGTMRHLKDFIALVVSSSNEVMSGTEEVSEASDEISATIQEIAEGATVQSERLQSVNGEMENLSSSIEEIASLSDEVATLSERTTEVGRQGQEAAKTAIDGLNEMEDGSAEAVEAIETLQTEMEAIDELVEFISEVARETNMLALNANIEATRSGGDGSGEGFAAVANEVKELAAKSKDAAENIEKRIADIHEQTEVATNTVRETEDRVAEHTDSVENALEALGEIAEYAEETNHGVQEMHMAADEQAKSTQQVVALVEETATISDQTSDLAEDVTASAEEQTAALTDVSDSTKQLAENANWLSDTLDMYKARQDVPAMDRQSPTELAGSPSEGQASTGSGDVASASSTTDATPETSSRSETASSSPEAAGSDEFTFGNTTETTGLPTKFQTGMATGDDSFDTGRRAATMAFDDLGTDRVDFCQVFCSPEYEYADVLEGIRDVIGPDAKLIGASSSGEFTEKAVSDGTVTVSLVASDTIKFFTGLGTDLSDGVASAVNEAVETLPASVDGYPHLSAINLHDGLAGISDQIAVVTQRNLGHDVSFAGGSAGDDLAMEATHVFHGDTIASDSVVIGLMASKEPVTITVDHGHSPISEPMTVTKAEGGTVLEIDGKPAFEAWRESVESYLAETGQQVDFDAVENESMELLGLLTEFEFGIEEGHGAISDGYKIRWPGLRLSKEGPLDFPVGVPEGTVVRVMHSPADEQIVSARDTATAAIRDAPGNVAGGFIYDCACRSIILGENFDEAVNAMDEELGVPFSGFETYGELCMERGQMSGYHNTTSVVMLLPE
;
A
#
# COMPACT_ATOMS: atom_id res chain seq x y z
N MET A 1 18.43 29.44 33.03
CA MET A 1 18.30 30.90 33.16
C MET A 1 17.01 31.16 33.94
N GLN A 2 17.10 31.91 35.04
CA GLN A 2 15.94 32.45 35.79
C GLN A 2 15.05 33.26 34.82
N THR A 3 13.72 33.39 34.95
CA THR A 3 12.94 33.96 36.04
C THR A 3 11.44 33.82 35.70
N GLU A 4 10.62 33.64 36.74
CA GLU A 4 9.25 34.20 36.92
C GLU A 4 8.30 34.28 35.71
N THR A 5 7.16 33.60 35.80
CA THR A 5 5.83 34.25 36.04
C THR A 5 4.69 33.24 35.99
N GLY A 6 3.73 33.38 36.92
CA GLY A 6 2.33 33.05 36.64
C GLY A 6 1.75 31.74 37.19
N GLY A 7 1.71 31.55 38.51
CA GLY A 7 0.68 30.70 39.12
C GLY A 7 -0.71 31.36 39.01
N PRO A 8 -1.79 30.55 38.92
CA PRO A 8 -2.66 30.50 40.08
C PRO A 8 -3.16 29.09 40.38
N ASN A 9 -2.57 28.46 41.38
CA ASN A 9 -3.22 27.43 42.18
C ASN A 9 -3.90 28.13 43.37
N TYR A 10 -5.05 28.75 43.10
CA TYR A 10 -5.95 29.34 44.11
C TYR A 10 -7.40 29.11 43.65
N ALA A 11 -7.84 27.84 43.66
CA ALA A 11 -9.26 27.53 43.45
C ALA A 11 -9.75 26.30 44.23
N VAL A 12 -8.87 25.36 44.63
CA VAL A 12 -9.31 24.11 45.28
C VAL A 12 -9.17 24.12 46.82
N GLN A 13 -8.45 25.08 47.40
CA GLN A 13 -8.38 25.27 48.87
C GLN A 13 -9.36 26.31 49.45
N PHE A 14 -10.30 26.84 48.66
CA PHE A 14 -11.33 27.76 49.17
C PHE A 14 -12.75 27.15 49.24
N GLY A 15 -12.96 25.93 48.73
CA GLY A 15 -14.25 25.24 48.77
C GLY A 15 -14.53 24.50 50.10
N ALA A 16 -13.52 23.89 50.70
CA ALA A 16 -13.69 23.09 51.92
C ALA A 16 -13.83 23.94 53.19
N ALA A 17 -13.26 25.16 53.22
CA ALA A 17 -13.39 26.07 54.36
C ALA A 17 -14.73 26.84 54.36
N LEU A 18 -15.35 27.05 53.20
CA LEU A 18 -16.66 27.70 53.08
C LEU A 18 -17.83 26.75 53.32
N PHE A 19 -17.66 25.44 53.08
CA PHE A 19 -18.70 24.46 53.41
C PHE A 19 -18.75 24.16 54.92
N VAL A 20 -17.59 24.09 55.59
CA VAL A 20 -17.55 24.00 57.07
C VAL A 20 -18.00 25.32 57.72
N ALA A 21 -17.70 26.49 57.12
CA ALA A 21 -18.25 27.77 57.59
C ALA A 21 -19.76 27.92 57.28
N ALA A 22 -20.29 27.32 56.21
CA ALA A 22 -21.72 27.34 55.90
C ALA A 22 -22.53 26.35 56.74
N VAL A 23 -21.95 25.20 57.11
CA VAL A 23 -22.58 24.26 58.05
C VAL A 23 -22.50 24.79 59.50
N VAL A 24 -21.41 25.47 59.86
CA VAL A 24 -21.31 26.18 61.17
C VAL A 24 -22.16 27.47 61.20
N MET A 25 -22.36 28.17 60.06
CA MET A 25 -23.27 29.33 59.99
C MET A 25 -24.75 28.94 59.79
N ALA A 26 -25.06 27.79 59.19
CA ALA A 26 -26.43 27.25 59.15
C ALA A 26 -26.84 26.70 60.54
N ALA A 27 -25.90 26.14 61.30
CA ALA A 27 -26.10 25.83 62.72
C ALA A 27 -26.16 27.08 63.62
N ALA A 28 -25.55 28.21 63.21
CA ALA A 28 -25.66 29.49 63.92
C ALA A 28 -26.90 30.33 63.52
N GLY A 29 -27.52 30.05 62.37
CA GLY A 29 -28.67 30.78 61.83
C GLY A 29 -30.03 30.45 62.49
N HIS A 30 -30.10 29.41 63.32
CA HIS A 30 -31.28 29.10 64.14
C HIS A 30 -31.02 29.16 65.65
N PHE A 31 -29.81 29.55 66.06
CA PHE A 31 -29.45 29.80 67.46
C PHE A 31 -29.51 31.29 67.86
N GLY A 32 -30.24 32.12 67.10
CA GLY A 32 -30.51 33.53 67.44
C GLY A 32 -31.67 33.76 68.42
N GLY A 33 -32.49 32.73 68.70
CA GLY A 33 -33.66 32.84 69.58
C GLY A 33 -33.42 32.45 71.04
N VAL A 34 -32.39 31.65 71.32
CA VAL A 34 -32.20 31.01 72.65
C VAL A 34 -31.27 31.82 73.57
N LEU A 35 -30.49 32.77 73.03
CA LEU A 35 -29.70 33.73 73.84
C LEU A 35 -30.46 35.03 74.19
N GLY A 36 -31.62 35.28 73.57
CA GLY A 36 -32.50 36.42 73.88
C GLY A 36 -33.50 36.16 75.02
N LEU A 37 -33.78 34.91 75.35
CA LEU A 37 -34.70 34.52 76.43
C LEU A 37 -34.01 34.22 77.77
N LEU A 38 -32.67 34.20 77.80
CA LEU A 38 -31.87 34.06 79.03
C LEU A 38 -31.52 35.40 79.71
N ALA A 39 -31.98 36.54 79.17
CA ALA A 39 -31.82 37.86 79.79
C ALA A 39 -33.11 38.42 80.43
N GLY A 40 -34.24 37.69 80.38
CA GLY A 40 -35.56 38.16 80.83
C GLY A 40 -36.18 37.42 82.03
N ALA A 41 -35.53 36.38 82.56
CA ALA A 41 -36.11 35.52 83.60
C ALA A 41 -35.15 35.19 84.77
N ILE A 42 -34.34 36.16 85.22
CA ILE A 42 -33.70 36.12 86.54
C ILE A 42 -34.42 37.13 87.46
N VAL A 43 -35.65 36.81 87.88
CA VAL A 43 -36.22 37.22 89.18
C VAL A 43 -37.26 36.18 89.61
N VAL A 44 -36.87 34.98 90.08
CA VAL A 44 -37.75 34.18 91.00
C VAL A 44 -36.96 33.27 91.99
N GLY A 45 -35.70 32.93 91.75
CA GLY A 45 -34.97 31.96 92.57
C GLY A 45 -34.19 32.50 93.78
N GLY A 46 -34.64 33.57 94.46
CA GLY A 46 -33.78 34.25 95.44
C GLY A 46 -34.46 35.17 96.46
N THR A 47 -35.65 34.85 96.97
CA THR A 47 -36.23 35.47 98.18
C THR A 47 -37.19 34.51 98.90
N GLY A 48 -36.74 33.28 99.16
CA GLY A 48 -37.49 32.23 99.87
C GLY A 48 -37.30 32.20 101.39
N THR A 49 -36.71 33.23 102.02
CA THR A 49 -36.59 33.34 103.47
C THR A 49 -36.63 34.79 103.94
N VAL A 50 -37.63 35.11 104.78
CA VAL A 50 -37.77 36.32 105.62
C VAL A 50 -38.27 37.59 104.89
N LEU A 51 -39.57 37.64 104.59
CA LEU A 51 -40.43 38.77 105.00
C LEU A 51 -41.93 38.43 104.99
N GLY A 52 -42.29 37.35 105.69
CA GLY A 52 -43.65 37.02 106.10
C GLY A 52 -43.82 37.14 107.62
N ARG A 53 -43.60 38.34 108.16
CA ARG A 53 -44.02 38.76 109.51
C ARG A 53 -44.52 40.20 109.41
N ARG A 54 -45.81 40.39 109.76
CA ARG A 54 -46.71 41.56 109.56
C ARG A 54 -47.28 41.58 108.14
N VAL A 55 -48.57 41.40 107.88
CA VAL A 55 -49.77 41.67 108.68
C VAL A 55 -50.81 40.60 108.33
N ASP A 56 -51.17 39.77 109.31
CA ASP A 56 -52.44 39.03 109.31
C ASP A 56 -52.81 38.74 110.77
N SER A 57 -53.32 39.77 111.44
CA SER A 57 -54.20 39.66 112.61
C SER A 57 -54.75 41.06 112.93
N GLU A 58 -55.73 41.51 112.15
CA GLU A 58 -56.68 42.50 112.66
C GLU A 58 -58.09 41.95 112.51
N HIS A 59 -58.79 41.95 113.64
CA HIS A 59 -60.21 41.65 113.84
C HIS A 59 -60.64 40.18 113.92
N GLU A 60 -60.34 39.55 115.06
CA GLU A 60 -61.32 38.70 115.74
C GLU A 60 -61.49 39.16 117.20
N ASP A 61 -62.67 39.77 117.44
CA ASP A 61 -63.46 39.75 118.67
C ASP A 61 -62.91 40.27 120.01
N VAL A 62 -63.09 41.59 120.19
CA VAL A 62 -64.14 42.28 120.98
C VAL A 62 -65.11 41.47 121.91
N VAL A 63 -64.91 40.19 122.24
CA VAL A 63 -65.85 39.41 123.10
C VAL A 63 -65.24 38.92 124.43
N SER A 64 -64.19 39.58 124.98
CA SER A 64 -63.69 39.27 126.33
C SER A 64 -63.75 40.42 127.35
N SER A 65 -64.58 41.42 127.11
CA SER A 65 -65.00 42.36 128.16
C SER A 65 -66.52 42.44 128.17
N VAL A 66 -67.09 41.85 129.23
CA VAL A 66 -68.45 42.00 129.79
C VAL A 66 -69.03 40.61 130.08
N GLU A 67 -68.63 40.02 131.21
CA GLU A 67 -69.52 39.31 132.15
C GLU A 67 -68.73 38.83 133.38
N ALA A 68 -68.39 39.78 134.28
CA ALA A 68 -68.15 39.50 135.71
C ALA A 68 -68.08 40.81 136.52
N VAL A 69 -69.15 41.61 136.51
CA VAL A 69 -69.41 42.59 137.57
C VAL A 69 -70.92 42.59 137.85
N ILE A 70 -71.34 41.80 138.83
CA ILE A 70 -72.61 41.97 139.57
C ILE A 70 -72.31 41.72 141.05
N ASP A 71 -72.26 42.82 141.81
CA ASP A 71 -72.76 43.10 143.17
C ASP A 71 -71.99 44.37 143.62
N GLU A 72 -72.57 45.55 143.87
CA GLU A 72 -73.79 45.94 144.59
C GLU A 72 -74.31 47.32 144.08
N PRO A 73 -75.51 47.78 144.49
CA PRO A 73 -76.34 48.75 143.74
C PRO A 73 -76.27 50.22 144.24
N ASP A 74 -76.52 51.20 143.35
CA ASP A 74 -77.43 52.36 143.60
C ASP A 74 -77.73 53.14 142.29
N PRO A 75 -78.93 53.75 142.09
CA PRO A 75 -79.53 54.05 140.79
C PRO A 75 -79.42 55.52 140.35
N ALA A 76 -79.43 55.75 139.03
CA ALA A 76 -80.14 56.88 138.41
C ALA A 76 -80.26 56.65 136.90
N VAL A 77 -81.48 56.40 136.42
CA VAL A 77 -81.87 56.36 135.00
C VAL A 77 -82.28 57.76 134.56
N THR A 78 -81.88 58.18 133.35
CA THR A 78 -82.61 59.20 132.58
C THR A 78 -82.77 58.82 131.10
N ASP A 79 -83.94 59.18 130.57
CA ASP A 79 -84.67 58.65 129.43
C ASP A 79 -84.37 59.38 128.10
N GLY A 80 -83.15 59.22 127.55
CA GLY A 80 -82.70 59.95 126.35
C GLY A 80 -81.83 59.20 125.32
N GLY A 81 -81.30 58.01 125.63
CA GLY A 81 -80.29 57.32 124.80
C GLY A 81 -80.80 56.19 123.87
N ILE A 82 -82.09 55.86 123.90
CA ILE A 82 -82.62 54.61 123.29
C ILE A 82 -82.91 54.74 121.78
N ARG A 83 -82.84 55.94 121.18
CA ARG A 83 -83.12 56.15 119.73
C ARG A 83 -81.88 56.16 118.80
N GLU A 84 -80.67 56.25 119.32
CA GLU A 84 -79.43 56.20 118.51
C GLU A 84 -78.90 54.78 118.29
N LEU A 85 -79.30 53.81 119.12
CA LEU A 85 -78.83 52.42 119.06
C LEU A 85 -79.54 51.58 117.97
N ASP A 86 -80.78 51.92 117.62
CA ASP A 86 -81.59 51.16 116.64
C ASP A 86 -81.09 51.38 115.20
N THR A 87 -80.76 52.63 114.84
CA THR A 87 -80.24 52.99 113.51
C THR A 87 -78.82 52.44 113.26
N ALA A 88 -78.03 52.23 114.31
CA ALA A 88 -76.67 51.68 114.20
C ALA A 88 -76.67 50.15 113.99
N PHE A 89 -77.74 49.45 114.36
CA PHE A 89 -77.83 47.99 114.23
C PHE A 89 -78.21 47.55 112.81
N GLU A 90 -79.16 48.24 112.15
CA GLU A 90 -79.56 47.91 110.77
C GLU A 90 -78.44 48.11 109.72
N LYS A 91 -77.57 49.10 109.93
CA LYS A 91 -76.43 49.35 109.02
C LYS A 91 -75.40 48.21 109.04
N ARG A 92 -75.07 47.68 110.23
CA ARG A 92 -74.12 46.57 110.39
C ARG A 92 -74.63 45.23 109.85
N VAL A 93 -75.94 44.99 109.87
CA VAL A 93 -76.54 43.77 109.31
C VAL A 93 -76.46 43.74 107.79
N THR A 94 -76.52 44.91 107.12
CA THR A 94 -76.46 45.00 105.66
C THR A 94 -75.04 44.87 105.13
N GLU A 95 -74.05 45.52 105.78
CA GLU A 95 -72.62 45.36 105.44
C GLU A 95 -72.13 43.91 105.63
N ASN A 96 -72.62 43.19 106.65
CA ASN A 96 -72.24 41.79 106.88
C ASN A 96 -72.77 40.82 105.81
N ARG A 97 -73.94 41.10 105.20
CA ARG A 97 -74.45 40.28 104.08
C ARG A 97 -73.63 40.46 102.81
N GLN A 98 -73.14 41.68 102.56
CA GLN A 98 -72.36 41.98 101.35
C GLN A 98 -70.95 41.35 101.41
N LEU A 99 -70.31 41.36 102.58
CA LEU A 99 -69.01 40.70 102.80
C LEU A 99 -69.08 39.17 102.64
N ARG A 100 -70.17 38.52 103.05
CA ARG A 100 -70.34 37.06 102.86
C ARG A 100 -70.45 36.65 101.40
N THR A 101 -71.10 37.46 100.57
CA THR A 101 -71.24 37.17 99.13
C THR A 101 -69.89 37.33 98.40
N GLN A 102 -69.07 38.30 98.82
CA GLN A 102 -67.72 38.47 98.26
C GLN A 102 -66.76 37.36 98.70
N LEU A 103 -66.94 36.79 99.89
CA LEU A 103 -66.16 35.64 100.36
C LEU A 103 -66.45 34.37 99.55
N ASP A 104 -67.72 34.07 99.28
CA ASP A 104 -68.10 32.89 98.46
C ASP A 104 -67.55 32.99 97.02
N ASP A 105 -67.56 34.18 96.41
CA ASP A 105 -67.04 34.40 95.04
C ASP A 105 -65.50 34.27 94.99
N LEU A 106 -64.80 34.81 96.00
CA LEU A 106 -63.34 34.67 96.13
C LEU A 106 -62.93 33.22 96.42
N GLU A 107 -63.72 32.48 97.19
CA GLU A 107 -63.44 31.07 97.50
C GLU A 107 -63.58 30.20 96.24
N SER A 108 -64.58 30.46 95.39
CA SER A 108 -64.75 29.80 94.09
C SER A 108 -63.64 30.15 93.09
N GLU A 109 -63.16 31.40 93.06
CA GLU A 109 -62.06 31.82 92.17
C GLU A 109 -60.70 31.24 92.62
N LEU A 110 -60.51 31.10 93.94
CA LEU A 110 -59.34 30.48 94.54
C LEU A 110 -59.28 28.97 94.27
N GLU A 111 -60.42 28.26 94.31
CA GLU A 111 -60.50 26.84 93.95
C GLU A 111 -60.22 26.59 92.46
N GLY A 112 -60.76 27.41 91.56
CA GLY A 112 -60.45 27.33 90.13
C GLY A 112 -58.97 27.58 89.82
N THR A 113 -58.34 28.53 90.52
CA THR A 113 -56.90 28.82 90.39
C THR A 113 -56.03 27.70 90.96
N ARG A 114 -56.45 27.05 92.04
CA ARG A 114 -55.73 25.87 92.61
C ARG A 114 -55.73 24.70 91.65
N HIS A 115 -56.88 24.34 91.07
CA HIS A 115 -56.95 23.25 90.09
C HIS A 115 -56.12 23.54 88.83
N ARG A 116 -56.12 24.78 88.33
CA ARG A 116 -55.25 25.18 87.21
C ARG A 116 -53.76 25.06 87.57
N ASN A 117 -53.35 25.51 88.76
CA ASN A 117 -51.96 25.42 89.20
C ASN A 117 -51.51 23.96 89.47
N GLU A 118 -52.40 23.11 89.98
CA GLU A 118 -52.13 21.68 90.17
C GLU A 118 -51.94 20.95 88.82
N ARG A 119 -52.73 21.29 87.79
CA ARG A 119 -52.55 20.76 86.43
C ARG A 119 -51.25 21.22 85.79
N ILE A 120 -50.95 22.52 85.84
CA ILE A 120 -49.67 23.06 85.33
C ILE A 120 -48.48 22.40 86.05
N LYS A 121 -48.57 22.19 87.36
CA LYS A 121 -47.53 21.49 88.13
C LYS A 121 -47.36 20.04 87.65
N SER A 122 -48.45 19.30 87.48
CA SER A 122 -48.41 17.92 86.99
C SER A 122 -47.80 17.81 85.58
N GLN A 123 -48.12 18.73 84.68
CA GLN A 123 -47.55 18.76 83.33
C GLN A 123 -46.08 19.17 83.33
N THR A 124 -45.67 20.07 84.21
CA THR A 124 -44.27 20.45 84.37
C THR A 124 -43.44 19.29 84.93
N GLU A 125 -43.99 18.52 85.87
CA GLU A 125 -43.37 17.29 86.37
C GLU A 125 -43.26 16.21 85.27
N ALA A 126 -44.32 16.01 84.48
CA ALA A 126 -44.28 15.08 83.33
C ALA A 126 -43.27 15.50 82.25
N LEU A 127 -43.17 16.80 81.93
CA LEU A 127 -42.16 17.33 81.02
C LEU A 127 -40.75 17.14 81.58
N GLN A 128 -40.55 17.41 82.87
CA GLN A 128 -39.25 17.24 83.52
C GLN A 128 -38.79 15.78 83.44
N ASP A 129 -39.68 14.83 83.70
CA ASP A 129 -39.39 13.39 83.62
C ASP A 129 -39.10 12.97 82.17
N ALA A 130 -39.91 13.45 81.20
CA ALA A 130 -39.70 13.19 79.79
C ALA A 130 -38.36 13.75 79.28
N MET A 131 -37.99 14.96 79.69
CA MET A 131 -36.70 15.57 79.38
C MET A 131 -35.53 14.80 80.00
N GLN A 132 -35.68 14.25 81.21
CA GLN A 132 -34.65 13.41 81.83
C GLN A 132 -34.46 12.09 81.08
N LEU A 133 -35.55 11.46 80.63
CA LEU A 133 -35.51 10.24 79.82
C LEU A 133 -34.86 10.52 78.46
N CYS A 134 -35.17 11.65 77.82
CA CYS A 134 -34.55 12.05 76.55
C CYS A 134 -33.06 12.36 76.71
N ALA A 135 -32.66 13.04 77.80
CA ALA A 135 -31.26 13.28 78.13
C ALA A 135 -30.49 11.97 78.40
N ALA A 136 -31.19 10.91 78.82
CA ALA A 136 -30.64 9.57 78.95
C ALA A 136 -30.68 8.75 77.63
N GLY A 137 -30.99 9.39 76.50
CA GLY A 137 -31.03 8.78 75.17
C GLY A 137 -32.33 8.04 74.84
N GLN A 138 -33.37 8.11 75.67
CA GLN A 138 -34.68 7.52 75.38
C GLN A 138 -35.55 8.48 74.58
N LEU A 139 -35.30 8.59 73.28
CA LEU A 139 -36.03 9.51 72.42
C LEU A 139 -37.48 9.05 72.19
N THR A 140 -37.78 7.76 72.36
CA THR A 140 -39.13 7.19 72.18
C THR A 140 -40.20 7.65 73.19
N HIS A 141 -39.84 8.37 74.24
CA HIS A 141 -40.79 8.79 75.26
C HIS A 141 -41.65 9.96 74.75
N ARG A 142 -42.95 9.95 75.07
CA ARG A 142 -43.90 11.01 74.70
C ARG A 142 -44.75 11.37 75.91
N ILE A 143 -45.19 12.62 75.96
CA ILE A 143 -46.08 13.13 77.01
C ILE A 143 -47.51 13.01 76.49
N ASP A 144 -48.43 12.50 77.32
CA ASP A 144 -49.84 12.44 76.95
C ASP A 144 -50.43 13.86 76.85
N SER A 145 -51.05 14.18 75.72
CA SER A 145 -51.70 15.48 75.50
C SER A 145 -52.98 15.61 76.33
N ASP A 146 -53.17 16.79 76.93
CA ASP A 146 -54.33 17.09 77.78
C ASP A 146 -55.13 18.25 77.15
N GLU A 147 -56.28 17.96 76.52
CA GLU A 147 -57.11 18.92 75.77
C GLU A 147 -57.66 20.07 76.64
N GLU A 148 -57.71 19.90 77.96
CA GLU A 148 -58.18 20.92 78.90
C GLU A 148 -57.02 21.72 79.53
N SER A 149 -55.79 21.47 79.07
CA SER A 149 -54.59 22.21 79.45
C SER A 149 -54.62 23.65 78.94
N PRO A 150 -54.18 24.64 79.75
CA PRO A 150 -53.97 26.01 79.26
C PRO A 150 -52.66 26.20 78.46
N LEU A 151 -51.86 25.15 78.26
CA LEU A 151 -50.54 25.16 77.60
C LEU A 151 -50.37 23.95 76.66
N ASP A 152 -49.80 24.14 75.46
CA ASP A 152 -49.60 23.11 74.41
C ASP A 152 -48.26 22.35 74.53
N VAL A 153 -47.67 22.33 75.72
CA VAL A 153 -46.28 21.88 75.97
C VAL A 153 -46.04 20.39 75.65
N ALA A 154 -47.06 19.55 75.78
CA ALA A 154 -46.95 18.13 75.45
C ALA A 154 -46.83 17.90 73.94
N ASP A 155 -47.59 18.64 73.14
CA ASP A 155 -47.59 18.54 71.67
C ASP A 155 -46.28 19.11 71.09
N ASP A 156 -45.85 20.29 71.55
CA ASP A 156 -44.57 20.91 71.15
C ASP A 156 -43.36 19.99 71.47
N PHE A 157 -43.38 19.34 72.64
CA PHE A 157 -42.33 18.40 73.02
C PHE A 157 -42.35 17.15 72.14
N ASN A 158 -43.54 16.58 71.88
CA ASN A 158 -43.69 15.39 71.06
C ASN A 158 -43.25 15.63 69.61
N GLU A 159 -43.55 16.80 69.03
CA GLU A 159 -43.09 17.23 67.70
C GLU A 159 -41.56 17.36 67.64
N MET A 160 -40.94 18.02 68.63
CA MET A 160 -39.47 18.09 68.74
C MET A 160 -38.84 16.69 68.81
N MET A 161 -39.46 15.76 69.55
CA MET A 161 -38.97 14.38 69.64
C MET A 161 -39.11 13.63 68.33
N ASP A 162 -40.19 13.84 67.56
CA ASP A 162 -40.34 13.28 66.21
C ASP A 162 -39.27 13.82 65.24
N GLU A 163 -38.96 15.12 65.29
CA GLU A 163 -37.88 15.71 64.48
C GLU A 163 -36.49 15.17 64.85
N LEU A 164 -36.21 15.00 66.16
CA LEU A 164 -34.96 14.43 66.65
C LEU A 164 -34.81 12.97 66.25
N GLU A 165 -35.87 12.17 66.37
CA GLU A 165 -35.88 10.77 65.90
C GLU A 165 -35.69 10.68 64.37
N GLY A 166 -36.34 11.55 63.59
CA GLY A 166 -36.16 11.63 62.15
C GLY A 166 -34.71 12.00 61.76
N THR A 167 -34.10 12.95 62.46
CA THR A 167 -32.71 13.33 62.25
C THR A 167 -31.75 12.19 62.58
N MET A 168 -31.99 11.45 63.66
CA MET A 168 -31.19 10.27 64.03
C MET A 168 -31.26 9.17 62.97
N ARG A 169 -32.44 8.95 62.36
CA ARG A 169 -32.60 7.98 61.27
C ARG A 169 -31.82 8.41 60.02
N HIS A 170 -31.96 9.65 59.57
CA HIS A 170 -31.19 10.16 58.43
C HIS A 170 -29.68 10.09 58.65
N LEU A 171 -29.21 10.36 59.87
CA LEU A 171 -27.79 10.20 60.21
C LEU A 171 -27.35 8.74 60.12
N LYS A 172 -28.16 7.78 60.61
CA LYS A 172 -27.87 6.35 60.48
C LYS A 172 -27.83 5.89 59.02
N ASP A 173 -28.79 6.32 58.21
CA ASP A 173 -28.83 5.99 56.79
C ASP A 173 -27.62 6.58 56.04
N PHE A 174 -27.24 7.82 56.36
CA PHE A 174 -26.04 8.47 55.80
C PHE A 174 -24.75 7.74 56.21
N ILE A 175 -24.63 7.32 57.47
CA ILE A 175 -23.48 6.55 57.95
C ILE A 175 -23.37 5.20 57.25
N ALA A 176 -24.49 4.49 57.06
CA ALA A 176 -24.52 3.23 56.33
C ALA A 176 -24.08 3.41 54.86
N LEU A 177 -24.51 4.51 54.23
CA LEU A 177 -24.05 4.88 52.89
C LEU A 177 -22.53 5.15 52.88
N VAL A 178 -22.00 5.93 53.83
CA VAL A 178 -20.55 6.20 53.93
C VAL A 178 -19.75 4.92 54.11
N VAL A 179 -20.18 4.00 54.99
CA VAL A 179 -19.49 2.70 55.17
C VAL A 179 -19.52 1.88 53.89
N SER A 180 -20.67 1.82 53.20
CA SER A 180 -20.78 1.11 51.92
C SER A 180 -19.85 1.70 50.86
N SER A 181 -19.87 3.02 50.68
CA SER A 181 -19.02 3.71 49.71
C SER A 181 -17.53 3.59 50.05
N SER A 182 -17.15 3.60 51.34
CA SER A 182 -15.77 3.35 51.75
C SER A 182 -15.29 1.94 51.40
N ASN A 183 -16.12 0.91 51.59
CA ASN A 183 -15.77 -0.46 51.19
C ASN A 183 -15.63 -0.60 49.67
N GLU A 184 -16.49 0.07 48.90
CA GLU A 184 -16.42 0.09 47.43
C GLU A 184 -15.12 0.76 46.94
N VAL A 185 -14.74 1.89 47.53
CA VAL A 185 -13.46 2.56 47.24
C VAL A 185 -12.25 1.70 47.62
N MET A 186 -12.30 0.97 48.75
CA MET A 186 -11.22 0.05 49.13
C MET A 186 -11.06 -1.09 48.11
N SER A 187 -12.16 -1.71 47.66
CA SER A 187 -12.12 -2.75 46.62
C SER A 187 -11.53 -2.21 45.31
N GLY A 188 -11.98 -1.02 44.87
CA GLY A 188 -11.43 -0.38 43.68
C GLY A 188 -9.94 -0.02 43.81
N THR A 189 -9.48 0.32 45.01
CA THR A 189 -8.06 0.61 45.27
C THR A 189 -7.19 -0.67 45.20
N GLU A 190 -7.71 -1.80 45.70
CA GLU A 190 -7.03 -3.11 45.57
C GLU A 190 -6.92 -3.55 44.11
N GLU A 191 -8.01 -3.43 43.33
CA GLU A 191 -8.00 -3.75 41.89
C GLU A 191 -7.01 -2.89 41.11
N VAL A 192 -6.93 -1.58 41.39
CA VAL A 192 -5.96 -0.69 40.73
C VAL A 192 -4.52 -1.02 41.17
N SER A 193 -4.29 -1.43 42.42
CA SER A 193 -2.96 -1.84 42.88
C SER A 193 -2.48 -3.10 42.17
N GLU A 194 -3.34 -4.10 41.99
CA GLU A 194 -3.01 -5.32 41.24
C GLU A 194 -2.69 -5.00 39.77
N ALA A 195 -3.47 -4.11 39.14
CA ALA A 195 -3.19 -3.65 37.79
C ALA A 195 -1.85 -2.89 37.69
N SER A 196 -1.49 -2.08 38.69
CA SER A 196 -0.20 -1.38 38.73
C SER A 196 1.00 -2.35 38.86
N ASP A 197 0.85 -3.43 39.61
CA ASP A 197 1.88 -4.49 39.71
C ASP A 197 2.05 -5.23 38.38
N GLU A 198 0.95 -5.53 37.67
CA GLU A 198 0.98 -6.17 36.35
C GLU A 198 1.62 -5.24 35.28
N ILE A 199 1.32 -3.95 35.33
CA ILE A 199 1.97 -2.93 34.48
C ILE A 199 3.48 -2.91 34.74
N SER A 200 3.90 -2.94 36.00
CA SER A 200 5.31 -2.94 36.39
C SER A 200 6.07 -4.19 35.93
N ALA A 201 5.41 -5.34 35.91
CA ALA A 201 6.01 -6.58 35.38
C ALA A 201 6.15 -6.51 33.85
N THR A 202 5.10 -6.07 33.16
CA THR A 202 5.08 -5.96 31.69
C THR A 202 6.11 -4.96 31.20
N ILE A 203 6.30 -3.83 31.89
CA ILE A 203 7.25 -2.80 31.48
C ILE A 203 8.71 -3.24 31.67
N GLN A 204 8.99 -4.10 32.65
CA GLN A 204 10.31 -4.72 32.81
C GLN A 204 10.64 -5.68 31.66
N GLU A 205 9.66 -6.46 31.20
CA GLU A 205 9.82 -7.30 30.01
C GLU A 205 10.07 -6.46 28.75
N ILE A 206 9.42 -5.29 28.63
CA ILE A 206 9.65 -4.34 27.54
C ILE A 206 11.09 -3.78 27.59
N ALA A 207 11.58 -3.37 28.76
CA ALA A 207 12.95 -2.86 28.93
C ALA A 207 14.01 -3.93 28.58
N GLU A 208 13.80 -5.18 29.02
CA GLU A 208 14.68 -6.30 28.67
C GLU A 208 14.63 -6.58 27.15
N GLY A 209 13.43 -6.55 26.56
CA GLY A 209 13.23 -6.70 25.12
C GLY A 209 13.97 -5.62 24.31
N ALA A 210 13.91 -4.36 24.73
CA ALA A 210 14.61 -3.24 24.10
C ALA A 210 16.14 -3.40 24.20
N THR A 211 16.65 -3.88 25.32
CA THR A 211 18.09 -4.17 25.50
C THR A 211 18.55 -5.27 24.54
N VAL A 212 17.82 -6.38 24.48
CA VAL A 212 18.11 -7.49 23.55
C VAL A 212 18.02 -7.04 22.09
N GLN A 213 17.09 -6.16 21.77
CA GLN A 213 16.96 -5.58 20.43
C GLN A 213 18.20 -4.76 20.05
N SER A 214 18.70 -3.92 20.96
CA SER A 214 19.94 -3.14 20.76
C SER A 214 21.16 -4.04 20.49
N GLU A 215 21.33 -5.14 21.24
CA GLU A 215 22.42 -6.11 21.01
C GLU A 215 22.32 -6.79 19.63
N ARG A 216 21.11 -7.14 19.19
CA ARG A 216 20.90 -7.73 17.86
C ARG A 216 21.19 -6.74 16.74
N LEU A 217 20.80 -5.48 16.91
CA LEU A 217 21.07 -4.42 15.95
C LEU A 217 22.58 -4.17 15.77
N GLN A 218 23.37 -4.25 16.84
CA GLN A 218 24.85 -4.19 16.73
C GLN A 218 25.41 -5.36 15.92
N SER A 219 24.83 -6.55 16.04
CA SER A 219 25.25 -7.72 15.25
C SER A 219 24.91 -7.52 13.77
N VAL A 220 23.70 -7.01 13.46
CA VAL A 220 23.31 -6.67 12.09
C VAL A 220 24.26 -5.62 11.49
N ASN A 221 24.64 -4.59 12.26
CA ASN A 221 25.59 -3.59 11.79
C ASN A 221 26.96 -4.21 11.40
N GLY A 222 27.46 -5.17 12.21
CA GLY A 222 28.68 -5.89 11.87
C GLY A 222 28.58 -6.75 10.59
N GLU A 223 27.40 -7.35 10.33
CA GLU A 223 27.17 -8.06 9.07
C GLU A 223 27.08 -7.09 7.87
N MET A 224 26.53 -5.89 8.06
CA MET A 224 26.49 -4.85 7.01
C MET A 224 27.89 -4.33 6.67
N GLU A 225 28.79 -4.20 7.65
CA GLU A 225 30.20 -3.86 7.39
C GLU A 225 30.89 -4.93 6.52
N ASN A 226 30.65 -6.22 6.79
CA ASN A 226 31.18 -7.31 5.99
C ASN A 226 30.60 -7.31 4.56
N LEU A 227 29.30 -7.02 4.43
CA LEU A 227 28.64 -6.91 3.14
C LEU A 227 29.22 -5.76 2.32
N SER A 228 29.42 -4.58 2.93
CA SER A 228 30.08 -3.44 2.30
C SER A 228 31.47 -3.81 1.75
N SER A 229 32.27 -4.53 2.52
CA SER A 229 33.59 -4.99 2.04
C SER A 229 33.49 -5.97 0.87
N SER A 230 32.44 -6.79 0.83
CA SER A 230 32.24 -7.76 -0.27
C SER A 230 31.80 -7.05 -1.55
N ILE A 231 30.96 -6.02 -1.43
CA ILE A 231 30.54 -5.17 -2.54
C ILE A 231 31.74 -4.44 -3.16
N GLU A 232 32.63 -3.88 -2.33
CA GLU A 232 33.87 -3.25 -2.80
C GLU A 232 34.78 -4.24 -3.55
N GLU A 233 34.88 -5.48 -3.08
CA GLU A 233 35.65 -6.54 -3.75
C GLU A 233 35.05 -6.90 -5.11
N ILE A 234 33.72 -7.03 -5.19
CA ILE A 234 33.01 -7.30 -6.45
C ILE A 234 33.25 -6.15 -7.44
N ALA A 235 33.11 -4.90 -7.03
CA ALA A 235 33.35 -3.74 -7.89
C ALA A 235 34.78 -3.73 -8.45
N SER A 236 35.78 -4.05 -7.61
CA SER A 236 37.18 -4.15 -8.05
C SER A 236 37.41 -5.30 -9.03
N LEU A 237 36.78 -6.45 -8.83
CA LEU A 237 36.90 -7.59 -9.74
C LEU A 237 36.22 -7.31 -11.09
N SER A 238 35.08 -6.64 -11.07
CA SER A 238 34.39 -6.18 -12.28
C SER A 238 35.29 -5.28 -13.12
N ASP A 239 35.95 -4.29 -12.52
CA ASP A 239 36.89 -3.40 -13.25
C ASP A 239 38.05 -4.16 -13.92
N GLU A 240 38.57 -5.20 -13.25
CA GLU A 240 39.61 -6.06 -13.81
C GLU A 240 39.10 -6.88 -15.01
N VAL A 241 37.88 -7.40 -14.95
CA VAL A 241 37.26 -8.16 -16.05
C VAL A 241 36.89 -7.26 -17.22
N ALA A 242 36.39 -6.03 -16.97
CA ALA A 242 36.13 -5.04 -18.02
C ALA A 242 37.41 -4.72 -18.81
N THR A 243 38.50 -4.41 -18.08
CA THR A 243 39.81 -4.14 -18.70
C THR A 243 40.31 -5.34 -19.52
N LEU A 244 40.10 -6.57 -19.05
CA LEU A 244 40.49 -7.78 -19.79
C LEU A 244 39.65 -7.99 -21.05
N SER A 245 38.36 -7.66 -20.97
CA SER A 245 37.40 -7.79 -22.08
C SER A 245 37.73 -6.80 -23.19
N GLU A 246 37.94 -5.52 -22.87
CA GLU A 246 38.40 -4.50 -23.84
C GLU A 246 39.70 -4.92 -24.55
N ARG A 247 40.66 -5.47 -23.80
CA ARG A 247 41.91 -5.97 -24.38
C ARG A 247 41.69 -7.17 -25.30
N THR A 248 40.71 -8.01 -25.00
CA THR A 248 40.37 -9.18 -25.81
C THR A 248 39.71 -8.76 -27.12
N THR A 249 38.79 -7.80 -27.08
CA THR A 249 38.19 -7.16 -28.27
C THR A 249 39.26 -6.56 -29.18
N GLU A 250 40.20 -5.80 -28.62
CA GLU A 250 41.29 -5.20 -29.40
C GLU A 250 42.20 -6.26 -30.04
N VAL A 251 42.56 -7.31 -29.30
CA VAL A 251 43.37 -8.42 -29.85
C VAL A 251 42.59 -9.20 -30.93
N GLY A 252 41.29 -9.39 -30.75
CA GLY A 252 40.39 -9.98 -31.75
C GLY A 252 40.41 -9.18 -33.04
N ARG A 253 40.16 -7.86 -32.98
CA ARG A 253 40.22 -6.95 -34.15
C ARG A 253 41.59 -6.94 -34.83
N GLN A 254 42.68 -6.90 -34.05
CA GLN A 254 44.03 -6.98 -34.63
C GLN A 254 44.25 -8.31 -35.36
N GLY A 255 43.73 -9.41 -34.81
CA GLY A 255 43.72 -10.73 -35.46
C GLY A 255 42.95 -10.72 -36.77
N GLN A 256 41.76 -10.10 -36.80
CA GLN A 256 40.94 -9.98 -38.00
C GLN A 256 41.65 -9.21 -39.12
N GLU A 257 42.29 -8.08 -38.80
CA GLU A 257 43.06 -7.30 -39.78
C GLU A 257 44.25 -8.10 -40.35
N ALA A 258 44.93 -8.87 -39.50
CA ALA A 258 46.01 -9.75 -39.93
C ALA A 258 45.51 -10.89 -40.84
N ALA A 259 44.36 -11.48 -40.53
CA ALA A 259 43.72 -12.51 -41.36
C ALA A 259 43.28 -11.95 -42.72
N LYS A 260 42.70 -10.74 -42.75
CA LYS A 260 42.34 -10.04 -43.99
C LYS A 260 43.56 -9.78 -44.88
N THR A 261 44.66 -9.31 -44.28
CA THR A 261 45.93 -9.13 -45.01
C THR A 261 46.44 -10.46 -45.60
N ALA A 262 46.24 -11.57 -44.90
CA ALA A 262 46.63 -12.89 -45.41
C ALA A 262 45.74 -13.36 -46.57
N ILE A 263 44.43 -13.09 -46.51
CA ILE A 263 43.48 -13.36 -47.62
C ILE A 263 43.88 -12.56 -48.86
N ASP A 264 44.18 -11.26 -48.72
CA ASP A 264 44.64 -10.43 -49.83
C ASP A 264 45.91 -11.02 -50.49
N GLY A 265 46.85 -11.49 -49.68
CA GLY A 265 48.07 -12.15 -50.18
C GLY A 265 47.81 -13.50 -50.86
N LEU A 266 46.81 -14.26 -50.43
CA LEU A 266 46.41 -15.51 -51.09
C LEU A 266 45.71 -15.25 -52.42
N ASN A 267 44.88 -14.22 -52.52
CA ASN A 267 44.25 -13.77 -53.77
C ASN A 267 45.32 -13.33 -54.79
N GLU A 268 46.35 -12.59 -54.37
CA GLU A 268 47.49 -12.25 -55.23
C GLU A 268 48.24 -13.50 -55.73
N MET A 269 48.30 -14.57 -54.91
CA MET A 269 48.90 -15.85 -55.33
C MET A 269 48.03 -16.63 -56.32
N GLU A 270 46.71 -16.54 -56.21
CA GLU A 270 45.76 -17.11 -57.17
C GLU A 270 45.91 -16.43 -58.54
N ASP A 271 45.89 -15.09 -58.58
CA ASP A 271 46.12 -14.30 -59.79
C ASP A 271 47.46 -14.66 -60.45
N GLY A 272 48.54 -14.73 -59.66
CA GLY A 272 49.86 -15.12 -60.16
C GLY A 272 49.93 -16.56 -60.69
N SER A 273 49.10 -17.46 -60.15
CA SER A 273 48.99 -18.85 -60.64
C SER A 273 48.26 -18.90 -61.99
N ALA A 274 47.17 -18.15 -62.14
CA ALA A 274 46.45 -18.01 -63.40
C ALA A 274 47.33 -17.43 -64.52
N GLU A 275 48.11 -16.39 -64.23
CA GLU A 275 49.09 -15.83 -65.17
C GLU A 275 50.15 -16.87 -65.59
N ALA A 276 50.59 -17.72 -64.65
CA ALA A 276 51.55 -18.78 -64.94
C ALA A 276 50.95 -19.86 -65.86
N VAL A 277 49.67 -20.22 -65.69
CA VAL A 277 48.97 -21.13 -66.60
C VAL A 277 48.90 -20.56 -68.01
N GLU A 278 48.49 -19.29 -68.17
CA GLU A 278 48.40 -18.61 -69.48
C GLU A 278 49.77 -18.58 -70.19
N ALA A 279 50.84 -18.29 -69.44
CA ALA A 279 52.20 -18.29 -69.97
C ALA A 279 52.64 -19.70 -70.44
N ILE A 280 52.24 -20.76 -69.73
CA ILE A 280 52.52 -22.15 -70.11
C ILE A 280 51.72 -22.57 -71.36
N GLU A 281 50.44 -22.18 -71.45
CA GLU A 281 49.60 -22.45 -72.63
C GLU A 281 50.13 -21.73 -73.89
N THR A 282 50.60 -20.50 -73.72
CA THR A 282 51.28 -19.75 -74.79
C THR A 282 52.55 -20.50 -75.24
N LEU A 283 53.34 -21.00 -74.28
CA LEU A 283 54.53 -21.79 -74.60
C LEU A 283 54.18 -23.10 -75.32
N GLN A 284 53.11 -23.79 -74.94
CA GLN A 284 52.63 -24.98 -75.65
C GLN A 284 52.26 -24.67 -77.10
N THR A 285 51.56 -23.56 -77.34
CA THR A 285 51.18 -23.11 -78.69
C THR A 285 52.43 -22.81 -79.56
N GLU A 286 53.44 -22.15 -78.99
CA GLU A 286 54.71 -21.90 -79.68
C GLU A 286 55.48 -23.21 -79.98
N MET A 287 55.40 -24.21 -79.09
CA MET A 287 56.01 -25.51 -79.33
C MET A 287 55.33 -26.29 -80.45
N GLU A 288 53.99 -26.24 -80.55
CA GLU A 288 53.24 -26.83 -81.68
C GLU A 288 53.65 -26.19 -83.02
N ALA A 289 53.80 -24.87 -83.06
CA ALA A 289 54.26 -24.16 -84.26
C ALA A 289 55.70 -24.56 -84.65
N ILE A 290 56.57 -24.83 -83.67
CA ILE A 290 57.92 -25.35 -83.92
C ILE A 290 57.86 -26.79 -84.43
N ASP A 291 56.97 -27.63 -83.90
CA ASP A 291 56.79 -29.02 -84.34
C ASP A 291 56.40 -29.10 -85.82
N GLU A 292 55.42 -28.29 -86.26
CA GLU A 292 55.03 -28.17 -87.68
C GLU A 292 56.22 -27.74 -88.58
N LEU A 293 57.03 -26.81 -88.10
CA LEU A 293 58.21 -26.35 -88.84
C LEU A 293 59.27 -27.46 -88.95
N VAL A 294 59.47 -28.25 -87.90
CA VAL A 294 60.40 -29.38 -87.87
C VAL A 294 59.93 -30.50 -88.80
N GLU A 295 58.62 -30.78 -88.85
CA GLU A 295 58.02 -31.73 -89.79
C GLU A 295 58.23 -31.28 -91.25
N PHE A 296 58.01 -30.00 -91.53
CA PHE A 296 58.29 -29.41 -92.85
C PHE A 296 59.79 -29.53 -93.22
N ILE A 297 60.70 -29.26 -92.29
CA ILE A 297 62.15 -29.43 -92.52
C ILE A 297 62.49 -30.90 -92.82
N SER A 298 61.89 -31.84 -92.08
CA SER A 298 62.06 -33.28 -92.29
C SER A 298 61.56 -33.71 -93.68
N GLU A 299 60.44 -33.13 -94.13
CA GLU A 299 59.90 -33.33 -95.49
C GLU A 299 60.83 -32.76 -96.56
N VAL A 300 61.29 -31.53 -96.43
CA VAL A 300 62.25 -30.92 -97.36
C VAL A 300 63.55 -31.72 -97.41
N ALA A 301 64.05 -32.20 -96.27
CA ALA A 301 65.24 -33.05 -96.21
C ALA A 301 65.02 -34.39 -96.93
N ARG A 302 63.83 -35.00 -96.79
CA ARG A 302 63.45 -36.23 -97.49
C ARG A 302 63.36 -36.02 -99.01
N GLU A 303 62.72 -34.96 -99.46
CA GLU A 303 62.60 -34.59 -100.87
C GLU A 303 63.98 -34.26 -101.48
N THR A 304 64.80 -33.50 -100.74
CA THR A 304 66.18 -33.17 -101.15
C THR A 304 67.05 -34.42 -101.26
N ASN A 305 66.94 -35.35 -100.31
CA ASN A 305 67.64 -36.64 -100.37
C ASN A 305 67.18 -37.49 -101.58
N MET A 306 65.88 -37.48 -101.91
CA MET A 306 65.33 -38.16 -103.09
C MET A 306 65.77 -37.49 -104.41
N LEU A 307 65.79 -36.16 -104.49
CA LEU A 307 66.29 -35.39 -105.63
C LEU A 307 67.78 -35.63 -105.85
N ALA A 308 68.57 -35.60 -104.77
CA ALA A 308 69.99 -35.89 -104.80
C ALA A 308 70.29 -37.34 -105.21
N LEU A 309 69.48 -38.30 -104.74
CA LEU A 309 69.55 -39.70 -105.15
C LEU A 309 69.24 -39.86 -106.65
N ASN A 310 68.19 -39.22 -107.15
CA ASN A 310 67.82 -39.23 -108.57
C ASN A 310 68.90 -38.59 -109.45
N ALA A 311 69.48 -37.46 -109.02
CA ALA A 311 70.56 -36.78 -109.71
C ALA A 311 71.85 -37.62 -109.75
N ASN A 312 72.18 -38.31 -108.66
CA ASN A 312 73.32 -39.23 -108.59
C ASN A 312 73.13 -40.44 -109.51
N ILE A 313 71.91 -41.02 -109.55
CA ILE A 313 71.56 -42.10 -110.49
C ILE A 313 71.72 -41.63 -111.94
N GLU A 314 71.22 -40.45 -112.31
CA GLU A 314 71.29 -39.93 -113.69
C GLU A 314 72.73 -39.54 -114.10
N ALA A 315 73.54 -39.04 -113.16
CA ALA A 315 74.97 -38.80 -113.36
C ALA A 315 75.76 -40.10 -113.61
N THR A 316 75.34 -41.21 -112.98
CA THR A 316 75.91 -42.54 -113.20
C THR A 316 75.42 -43.18 -114.52
N ARG A 317 74.23 -42.79 -115.00
CA ARG A 317 73.58 -43.29 -116.22
C ARG A 317 74.10 -42.66 -117.51
N SER A 318 74.59 -41.41 -117.44
CA SER A 318 75.10 -40.62 -118.57
C SER A 318 76.53 -40.98 -119.03
N GLY A 319 77.00 -42.20 -118.75
CA GLY A 319 78.39 -42.61 -118.93
C GLY A 319 78.93 -42.44 -120.36
N GLY A 320 79.80 -41.44 -120.57
CA GLY A 320 80.47 -41.21 -121.85
C GLY A 320 81.44 -40.03 -121.91
N ASP A 321 81.19 -38.91 -121.22
CA ASP A 321 82.09 -37.75 -121.17
C ASP A 321 82.41 -37.39 -119.71
N GLY A 322 83.66 -37.03 -119.40
CA GLY A 322 84.20 -36.77 -118.04
C GLY A 322 83.53 -35.63 -117.24
N SER A 323 82.37 -35.15 -117.66
CA SER A 323 81.52 -34.15 -117.02
C SER A 323 80.57 -34.73 -115.95
N GLY A 324 80.32 -36.05 -115.97
CA GLY A 324 79.36 -36.72 -115.08
C GLY A 324 79.89 -36.99 -113.65
N GLU A 325 81.20 -37.18 -113.47
CA GLU A 325 81.82 -37.49 -112.16
C GLU A 325 81.73 -36.31 -111.18
N GLY A 326 81.88 -35.07 -111.66
CA GLY A 326 81.74 -33.87 -110.82
C GLY A 326 80.32 -33.63 -110.32
N PHE A 327 79.31 -33.90 -111.15
CA PHE A 327 77.89 -33.80 -110.77
C PHE A 327 77.48 -34.90 -109.78
N ALA A 328 78.00 -36.13 -109.93
CA ALA A 328 77.78 -37.22 -108.97
C ALA A 328 78.38 -36.92 -107.58
N ALA A 329 79.55 -36.26 -107.53
CA ALA A 329 80.17 -35.84 -106.26
C ALA A 329 79.30 -34.79 -105.53
N VAL A 330 78.80 -33.77 -106.25
CA VAL A 330 77.89 -32.76 -105.67
C VAL A 330 76.57 -33.39 -105.22
N ALA A 331 76.01 -34.32 -106.00
CA ALA A 331 74.78 -35.02 -105.62
C ALA A 331 74.96 -35.89 -104.37
N ASN A 332 76.11 -36.55 -104.19
CA ASN A 332 76.43 -37.28 -102.95
C ASN A 332 76.57 -36.33 -101.75
N GLU A 333 77.20 -35.16 -101.92
CA GLU A 333 77.35 -34.16 -100.84
C GLU A 333 75.98 -33.61 -100.41
N VAL A 334 75.09 -33.30 -101.38
CA VAL A 334 73.71 -32.84 -101.09
C VAL A 334 72.90 -33.94 -100.40
N LYS A 335 73.09 -35.21 -100.79
CA LYS A 335 72.46 -36.36 -100.14
C LYS A 335 72.92 -36.50 -98.68
N GLU A 336 74.21 -36.38 -98.42
CA GLU A 336 74.76 -36.44 -97.06
C GLU A 336 74.29 -35.26 -96.21
N LEU A 337 74.22 -34.06 -96.79
CA LEU A 337 73.69 -32.87 -96.12
C LEU A 337 72.20 -33.03 -95.78
N ALA A 338 71.40 -33.58 -96.70
CA ALA A 338 69.98 -33.87 -96.47
C ALA A 338 69.78 -34.93 -95.38
N ALA A 339 70.62 -35.96 -95.32
CA ALA A 339 70.60 -36.94 -94.23
C ALA A 339 70.95 -36.29 -92.87
N LYS A 340 71.96 -35.42 -92.83
CA LYS A 340 72.30 -34.65 -91.60
C LYS A 340 71.18 -33.70 -91.18
N SER A 341 70.49 -33.06 -92.13
CA SER A 341 69.32 -32.22 -91.83
C SER A 341 68.15 -33.03 -91.27
N LYS A 342 67.92 -34.24 -91.79
CA LYS A 342 66.92 -35.18 -91.25
C LYS A 342 67.26 -35.60 -89.82
N ASP A 343 68.50 -36.01 -89.57
CA ASP A 343 68.95 -36.38 -88.21
C ASP A 343 68.88 -35.19 -87.24
N ALA A 344 69.15 -33.96 -87.71
CA ALA A 344 69.00 -32.76 -86.91
C ALA A 344 67.53 -32.45 -86.58
N ALA A 345 66.62 -32.60 -87.56
CA ALA A 345 65.18 -32.45 -87.35
C ALA A 345 64.65 -33.47 -86.34
N GLU A 346 65.02 -34.76 -86.46
CA GLU A 346 64.63 -35.81 -85.49
C GLU A 346 65.14 -35.51 -84.06
N ASN A 347 66.32 -34.90 -83.92
CA ASN A 347 66.84 -34.47 -82.62
C ASN A 347 66.08 -33.26 -82.04
N ILE A 348 65.57 -32.36 -82.90
CA ILE A 348 64.74 -31.24 -82.46
C ILE A 348 63.36 -31.76 -82.05
N GLU A 349 62.75 -32.63 -82.85
CA GLU A 349 61.46 -33.30 -82.57
C GLU A 349 61.50 -33.98 -81.18
N LYS A 350 62.57 -34.71 -80.86
CA LYS A 350 62.75 -35.28 -79.52
C LYS A 350 62.80 -34.23 -78.40
N ARG A 351 63.48 -33.10 -78.63
CA ARG A 351 63.56 -32.02 -77.63
C ARG A 351 62.22 -31.32 -77.43
N ILE A 352 61.44 -31.17 -78.49
CA ILE A 352 60.08 -30.63 -78.42
C ILE A 352 59.18 -31.56 -77.61
N ALA A 353 59.26 -32.88 -77.83
CA ALA A 353 58.57 -33.86 -77.01
C ALA A 353 58.97 -33.78 -75.51
N ASP A 354 60.26 -33.67 -75.21
CA ASP A 354 60.74 -33.49 -73.83
C ASP A 354 60.22 -32.17 -73.19
N ILE A 355 60.09 -31.10 -73.97
CA ILE A 355 59.55 -29.81 -73.51
C ILE A 355 58.04 -29.90 -73.28
N HIS A 356 57.29 -30.60 -74.15
CA HIS A 356 55.86 -30.86 -73.96
C HIS A 356 55.59 -31.60 -72.65
N GLU A 357 56.36 -32.65 -72.35
CA GLU A 357 56.24 -33.38 -71.08
C GLU A 357 56.51 -32.45 -69.89
N GLN A 358 57.51 -31.57 -70.00
CA GLN A 358 57.84 -30.61 -68.93
C GLN A 358 56.77 -29.54 -68.75
N THR A 359 56.15 -29.04 -69.81
CA THR A 359 55.07 -28.06 -69.71
C THR A 359 53.80 -28.68 -69.13
N GLU A 360 53.44 -29.91 -69.50
CA GLU A 360 52.33 -30.64 -68.86
C GLU A 360 52.54 -30.83 -67.35
N VAL A 361 53.75 -31.22 -66.94
CA VAL A 361 54.10 -31.33 -65.51
C VAL A 361 54.01 -29.98 -64.80
N ALA A 362 54.49 -28.90 -65.43
CA ALA A 362 54.40 -27.55 -64.89
C ALA A 362 52.93 -27.10 -64.73
N THR A 363 52.09 -27.32 -65.74
CA THR A 363 50.65 -27.00 -65.65
C THR A 363 49.98 -27.75 -64.51
N ASN A 364 50.23 -29.06 -64.36
CA ASN A 364 49.65 -29.84 -63.27
C ASN A 364 50.11 -29.35 -61.88
N THR A 365 51.37 -28.93 -61.76
CA THR A 365 51.92 -28.39 -60.50
C THR A 365 51.28 -27.06 -60.14
N VAL A 366 51.04 -26.19 -61.13
CA VAL A 366 50.38 -24.90 -60.91
C VAL A 366 48.92 -25.10 -60.52
N ARG A 367 48.19 -26.01 -61.17
CA ARG A 367 46.81 -26.37 -60.79
C ARG A 367 46.72 -26.93 -59.35
N GLU A 368 47.64 -27.81 -58.96
CA GLU A 368 47.71 -28.28 -57.57
C GLU A 368 48.00 -27.13 -56.58
N THR A 369 48.72 -26.10 -57.03
CA THR A 369 48.98 -24.90 -56.22
C THR A 369 47.72 -24.04 -56.10
N GLU A 370 46.95 -23.86 -57.18
CA GLU A 370 45.64 -23.18 -57.16
C GLU A 370 44.68 -23.85 -56.17
N ASP A 371 44.53 -25.18 -56.25
CA ASP A 371 43.67 -25.94 -55.33
C ASP A 371 44.07 -25.73 -53.85
N ARG A 372 45.37 -25.69 -53.57
CA ARG A 372 45.89 -25.48 -52.21
C ARG A 372 45.76 -24.03 -51.72
N VAL A 373 45.86 -23.05 -52.62
CA VAL A 373 45.61 -21.65 -52.30
C VAL A 373 44.15 -21.47 -51.92
N ALA A 374 43.22 -22.05 -52.69
CA ALA A 374 41.80 -22.03 -52.36
C ALA A 374 41.50 -22.64 -50.98
N GLU A 375 42.03 -23.84 -50.68
CA GLU A 375 41.86 -24.47 -49.36
C GLU A 375 42.42 -23.61 -48.21
N HIS A 376 43.54 -22.91 -48.44
CA HIS A 376 44.12 -22.01 -47.44
C HIS A 376 43.33 -20.71 -47.29
N THR A 377 42.74 -20.16 -48.36
CA THR A 377 41.84 -19.01 -48.29
C THR A 377 40.64 -19.35 -47.40
N ASP A 378 39.96 -20.47 -47.67
CA ASP A 378 38.83 -20.94 -46.85
C ASP A 378 39.24 -21.09 -45.37
N SER A 379 40.42 -21.65 -45.10
CA SER A 379 40.91 -21.83 -43.72
C SER A 379 41.17 -20.51 -42.99
N VAL A 380 41.66 -19.48 -43.69
CA VAL A 380 41.92 -18.16 -43.11
C VAL A 380 40.64 -17.37 -42.94
N GLU A 381 39.67 -17.51 -43.85
CA GLU A 381 38.33 -16.93 -43.71
C GLU A 381 37.60 -17.48 -42.47
N ASN A 382 37.66 -18.80 -42.23
CA ASN A 382 37.12 -19.38 -41.00
C ASN A 382 37.81 -18.84 -39.74
N ALA A 383 39.13 -18.58 -39.79
CA ALA A 383 39.84 -17.97 -38.67
C ALA A 383 39.45 -16.50 -38.46
N LEU A 384 39.18 -15.76 -39.54
CA LEU A 384 38.70 -14.37 -39.50
C LEU A 384 37.32 -14.29 -38.82
N GLU A 385 36.41 -15.21 -39.16
CA GLU A 385 35.08 -15.34 -38.55
C GLU A 385 35.20 -15.66 -37.05
N ALA A 386 35.97 -16.69 -36.68
CA ALA A 386 36.18 -17.06 -35.28
C ALA A 386 36.81 -15.94 -34.42
N LEU A 387 37.70 -15.13 -35.01
CA LEU A 387 38.26 -13.95 -34.33
C LEU A 387 37.24 -12.82 -34.18
N GLY A 388 36.26 -12.74 -35.07
CA GLY A 388 35.11 -11.85 -34.95
C GLY A 388 34.20 -12.26 -33.79
N GLU A 389 33.81 -13.53 -33.74
CA GLU A 389 33.02 -14.08 -32.63
C GLU A 389 33.70 -13.86 -31.28
N ILE A 390 35.02 -14.04 -31.18
CA ILE A 390 35.78 -13.77 -29.94
C ILE A 390 35.68 -12.30 -29.53
N ALA A 391 35.74 -11.37 -30.48
CA ALA A 391 35.63 -9.95 -30.18
C ALA A 391 34.21 -9.59 -29.71
N GLU A 392 33.19 -10.17 -30.34
CA GLU A 392 31.77 -10.03 -29.97
C GLU A 392 31.49 -10.59 -28.56
N TYR A 393 31.92 -11.82 -28.26
CA TYR A 393 31.77 -12.39 -26.92
C TYR A 393 32.49 -11.57 -25.83
N ALA A 394 33.62 -10.93 -26.18
CA ALA A 394 34.33 -10.04 -25.26
C ALA A 394 33.57 -8.72 -25.04
N GLU A 395 32.93 -8.17 -26.08
CA GLU A 395 32.04 -7.00 -25.94
C GLU A 395 30.81 -7.33 -25.08
N GLU A 396 30.18 -8.48 -25.30
CA GLU A 396 29.06 -8.97 -24.48
C GLU A 396 29.48 -9.18 -23.01
N THR A 397 30.67 -9.75 -22.78
CA THR A 397 31.24 -9.88 -21.43
C THR A 397 31.44 -8.52 -20.77
N ASN A 398 31.93 -7.52 -21.52
CA ASN A 398 32.13 -6.17 -21.01
C ASN A 398 30.79 -5.51 -20.63
N HIS A 399 29.74 -5.73 -21.42
CA HIS A 399 28.40 -5.25 -21.10
C HIS A 399 27.87 -5.87 -19.81
N GLY A 400 27.93 -7.20 -19.65
CA GLY A 400 27.50 -7.86 -18.41
C GLY A 400 28.33 -7.43 -17.18
N VAL A 401 29.58 -7.02 -17.37
CA VAL A 401 30.41 -6.46 -16.28
C VAL A 401 29.95 -5.05 -15.88
N GLN A 402 29.50 -4.23 -16.84
CA GLN A 402 28.91 -2.92 -16.53
C GLN A 402 27.62 -3.08 -15.73
N GLU A 403 26.78 -4.06 -16.07
CA GLU A 403 25.59 -4.40 -15.27
C GLU A 403 25.96 -4.83 -13.84
N MET A 404 27.01 -5.66 -13.69
CA MET A 404 27.52 -6.02 -12.36
C MET A 404 28.01 -4.80 -11.57
N HIS A 405 28.61 -3.81 -12.23
CA HIS A 405 29.03 -2.56 -11.58
C HIS A 405 27.82 -1.76 -11.08
N MET A 406 26.77 -1.62 -11.91
CA MET A 406 25.53 -0.95 -11.50
C MET A 406 24.87 -1.67 -10.31
N ALA A 407 24.79 -3.01 -10.36
CA ALA A 407 24.25 -3.80 -9.27
C ALA A 407 25.06 -3.66 -7.97
N ALA A 408 26.40 -3.60 -8.05
CA ALA A 408 27.26 -3.37 -6.90
C ALA A 408 27.05 -1.97 -6.28
N ASP A 409 26.89 -0.93 -7.10
CA ASP A 409 26.63 0.43 -6.63
C ASP A 409 25.27 0.54 -5.91
N GLU A 410 24.22 -0.07 -6.48
CA GLU A 410 22.90 -0.10 -5.84
C GLU A 410 22.93 -0.91 -4.53
N GLN A 411 23.64 -2.03 -4.49
CA GLN A 411 23.86 -2.78 -3.24
C GLN A 411 24.60 -1.95 -2.18
N ALA A 412 25.56 -1.11 -2.57
CA ALA A 412 26.26 -0.22 -1.65
C ALA A 412 25.29 0.81 -1.05
N LYS A 413 24.46 1.43 -1.90
CA LYS A 413 23.44 2.39 -1.48
C LYS A 413 22.39 1.76 -0.56
N SER A 414 21.89 0.58 -0.92
CA SER A 414 20.95 -0.19 -0.09
C SER A 414 21.56 -0.55 1.27
N THR A 415 22.82 -0.99 1.28
CA THR A 415 23.55 -1.29 2.53
C THR A 415 23.64 -0.06 3.43
N GLN A 416 23.94 1.12 2.88
CA GLN A 416 23.97 2.38 3.63
C GLN A 416 22.59 2.74 4.22
N GLN A 417 21.51 2.52 3.47
CA GLN A 417 20.15 2.74 3.96
C GLN A 417 19.81 1.79 5.12
N VAL A 418 20.18 0.51 5.01
CA VAL A 418 19.95 -0.45 6.10
C VAL A 418 20.75 -0.07 7.35
N VAL A 419 22.00 0.39 7.21
CA VAL A 419 22.79 0.91 8.35
C VAL A 419 22.08 2.08 9.02
N ALA A 420 21.56 3.05 8.25
CA ALA A 420 20.82 4.17 8.81
C ALA A 420 19.56 3.74 9.58
N LEU A 421 18.80 2.78 9.04
CA LEU A 421 17.62 2.21 9.72
C LEU A 421 18.00 1.45 11.00
N VAL A 422 19.14 0.75 11.00
CA VAL A 422 19.65 0.06 12.19
C VAL A 422 20.04 1.05 13.27
N GLU A 423 20.71 2.15 12.93
CA GLU A 423 21.07 3.22 13.87
C GLU A 423 19.83 3.93 14.46
N GLU A 424 18.82 4.21 13.62
CA GLU A 424 17.55 4.77 14.06
C GLU A 424 16.82 3.82 15.01
N THR A 425 16.73 2.54 14.66
CA THR A 425 16.06 1.53 15.50
C THR A 425 16.80 1.32 16.83
N ALA A 426 18.13 1.41 16.82
CA ALA A 426 18.93 1.34 18.04
C ALA A 426 18.62 2.53 18.95
N THR A 427 18.51 3.73 18.38
CA THR A 427 18.10 4.94 19.11
C THR A 427 16.70 4.79 19.72
N ILE A 428 15.74 4.24 18.98
CA ILE A 428 14.39 3.96 19.48
C ILE A 428 14.41 2.94 20.62
N SER A 429 15.28 1.92 20.52
CA SER A 429 15.43 0.90 21.57
C SER A 429 15.94 1.51 22.87
N ASP A 430 16.94 2.39 22.79
CA ASP A 430 17.46 3.13 23.95
C ASP A 430 16.36 4.02 24.56
N GLN A 431 15.62 4.76 23.74
CA GLN A 431 14.49 5.60 24.20
C GLN A 431 13.37 4.77 24.84
N THR A 432 13.11 3.57 24.32
CA THR A 432 12.09 2.65 24.87
C THR A 432 12.52 2.15 26.24
N SER A 433 13.82 1.87 26.42
CA SER A 433 14.37 1.51 27.73
C SER A 433 14.22 2.66 28.74
N ASP A 434 14.57 3.89 28.36
CA ASP A 434 14.43 5.07 29.22
C ASP A 434 12.95 5.31 29.62
N LEU A 435 12.03 5.21 28.65
CA LEU A 435 10.60 5.38 28.90
C LEU A 435 10.05 4.27 29.80
N ALA A 436 10.55 3.04 29.67
CA ALA A 436 10.18 1.94 30.53
C ALA A 436 10.59 2.17 32.00
N GLU A 437 11.75 2.79 32.23
CA GLU A 437 12.16 3.22 33.58
C GLU A 437 11.23 4.29 34.15
N ASP A 438 10.86 5.30 33.35
CA ASP A 438 9.95 6.38 33.77
C ASP A 438 8.54 5.86 34.12
N VAL A 439 8.01 4.92 33.33
CA VAL A 439 6.70 4.30 33.57
C VAL A 439 6.75 3.41 34.82
N THR A 440 7.84 2.68 35.04
CA THR A 440 8.05 1.90 36.27
C THR A 440 8.02 2.80 37.50
N ALA A 441 8.75 3.92 37.48
CA ALA A 441 8.75 4.89 38.56
C ALA A 441 7.35 5.47 38.82
N SER A 442 6.60 5.76 37.76
CA SER A 442 5.22 6.25 37.86
C SER A 442 4.27 5.23 38.46
N ALA A 443 4.42 3.95 38.11
CA ALA A 443 3.63 2.85 38.68
C ALA A 443 3.93 2.67 40.18
N GLU A 444 5.19 2.77 40.59
CA GLU A 444 5.58 2.74 42.01
C GLU A 444 4.98 3.92 42.80
N GLU A 445 5.00 5.14 42.24
CA GLU A 445 4.36 6.32 42.85
C GLU A 445 2.84 6.16 42.96
N GLN A 446 2.20 5.57 41.95
CA GLN A 446 0.77 5.29 41.95
C GLN A 446 0.40 4.29 43.06
N THR A 447 1.14 3.19 43.19
CA THR A 447 0.92 2.20 44.26
C THR A 447 1.10 2.83 45.65
N ALA A 448 2.07 3.73 45.81
CA ALA A 448 2.23 4.48 47.06
C ALA A 448 1.02 5.39 47.36
N ALA A 449 0.53 6.13 46.36
CA ALA A 449 -0.65 6.99 46.53
C ALA A 449 -1.93 6.19 46.83
N LEU A 450 -2.10 5.02 46.22
CA LEU A 450 -3.23 4.11 46.49
C LEU A 450 -3.19 3.58 47.92
N THR A 451 -2.00 3.32 48.46
CA THR A 451 -1.84 2.95 49.87
C THR A 451 -2.37 4.04 50.80
N ASP A 452 -2.06 5.31 50.52
CA ASP A 452 -2.56 6.46 51.31
C ASP A 452 -4.09 6.63 51.21
N VAL A 453 -4.67 6.38 50.04
CA VAL A 453 -6.12 6.41 49.82
C VAL A 453 -6.81 5.27 50.58
N SER A 454 -6.25 4.06 50.53
CA SER A 454 -6.75 2.90 51.27
C SER A 454 -6.76 3.17 52.78
N ASP A 455 -5.64 3.68 53.32
CA ASP A 455 -5.51 4.02 54.74
C ASP A 455 -6.50 5.12 55.17
N SER A 456 -6.69 6.16 54.34
CA SER A 456 -7.64 7.24 54.61
C SER A 456 -9.09 6.75 54.57
N THR A 457 -9.41 5.89 53.61
CA THR A 457 -10.75 5.32 53.43
C THR A 457 -11.11 4.35 54.56
N LYS A 458 -10.13 3.56 55.01
CA LYS A 458 -10.25 2.70 56.19
C LYS A 458 -10.54 3.53 57.45
N GLN A 459 -9.80 4.62 57.67
CA GLN A 459 -10.07 5.54 58.78
C GLN A 459 -11.46 6.15 58.70
N LEU A 460 -11.94 6.49 57.50
CA LEU A 460 -13.30 7.01 57.30
C LEU A 460 -14.36 5.97 57.67
N ALA A 461 -14.19 4.72 57.23
CA ALA A 461 -15.08 3.60 57.59
C ALA A 461 -15.07 3.33 59.10
N GLU A 462 -13.90 3.35 59.75
CA GLU A 462 -13.77 3.22 61.20
C GLU A 462 -14.49 4.35 61.96
N ASN A 463 -14.34 5.61 61.51
CA ASN A 463 -15.02 6.76 62.09
C ASN A 463 -16.55 6.68 61.90
N ALA A 464 -17.00 6.23 60.73
CA ALA A 464 -18.41 6.05 60.42
C ALA A 464 -19.03 4.95 61.31
N ASN A 465 -18.35 3.82 61.48
CA ASN A 465 -18.77 2.75 62.39
C ASN A 465 -18.82 3.23 63.85
N TRP A 466 -17.79 3.95 64.32
CA TRP A 466 -17.80 4.55 65.66
C TRP A 466 -18.98 5.51 65.87
N LEU A 467 -19.31 6.31 64.85
CA LEU A 467 -20.47 7.19 64.90
C LEU A 467 -21.78 6.39 64.94
N SER A 468 -21.89 5.32 64.15
CA SER A 468 -23.03 4.39 64.19
C SER A 468 -23.25 3.82 65.59
N ASP A 469 -22.18 3.29 66.21
CA ASP A 469 -22.22 2.72 67.57
C ASP A 469 -22.66 3.77 68.60
N THR A 470 -22.20 5.01 68.44
CA THR A 470 -22.56 6.14 69.32
C THR A 470 -24.05 6.48 69.16
N LEU A 471 -24.59 6.44 67.94
CA LEU A 471 -26.01 6.70 67.67
C LEU A 471 -26.91 5.56 68.16
N ASP A 472 -26.42 4.32 68.23
CA ASP A 472 -27.15 3.18 68.79
C ASP A 472 -27.41 3.29 70.29
N MET A 473 -26.68 4.16 71.00
CA MET A 473 -27.00 4.50 72.38
C MET A 473 -28.33 5.26 72.53
N TYR A 474 -28.84 5.88 71.45
CA TYR A 474 -30.11 6.60 71.42
C TYR A 474 -31.24 5.70 70.92
N LYS A 475 -32.27 5.51 71.73
CA LYS A 475 -33.46 4.70 71.42
C LYS A 475 -34.53 5.56 70.75
N ALA A 476 -34.68 5.43 69.42
CA ALA A 476 -35.72 6.04 68.59
C ALA A 476 -36.79 5.02 68.14
N ARG A 477 -38.01 5.46 67.80
CA ARG A 477 -39.08 4.60 67.28
C ARG A 477 -38.83 4.30 65.79
N GLN A 478 -39.18 3.09 65.36
CA GLN A 478 -39.05 2.68 63.96
C GLN A 478 -40.20 3.21 63.06
N ASP A 479 -41.30 3.66 63.66
CA ASP A 479 -42.58 3.89 62.94
C ASP A 479 -42.97 5.37 62.75
N VAL A 480 -42.06 6.33 62.98
CA VAL A 480 -42.34 7.77 62.74
C VAL A 480 -42.18 8.05 61.24
N PRO A 481 -43.22 8.53 60.53
CA PRO A 481 -43.13 8.83 59.10
C PRO A 481 -41.97 9.80 58.85
N ALA A 482 -41.14 9.51 57.86
CA ALA A 482 -40.08 10.42 57.45
C ALA A 482 -40.73 11.77 57.09
N MET A 483 -40.35 12.85 57.78
CA MET A 483 -40.64 14.18 57.28
C MET A 483 -39.94 14.31 55.93
N ASP A 484 -40.70 14.67 54.90
CA ASP A 484 -40.23 14.94 53.54
C ASP A 484 -39.33 16.18 53.56
N ARG A 485 -38.11 16.03 54.08
CA ARG A 485 -37.00 16.94 53.85
C ARG A 485 -36.33 16.42 52.59
N GLN A 486 -36.51 17.15 51.49
CA GLN A 486 -35.92 16.88 50.18
C GLN A 486 -34.56 16.19 50.34
N SER A 487 -34.51 14.93 49.89
CA SER A 487 -33.28 14.16 49.83
C SER A 487 -32.19 14.99 49.15
N PRO A 488 -30.96 15.03 49.66
CA PRO A 488 -29.82 15.55 48.90
C PRO A 488 -29.49 14.52 47.79
N THR A 489 -30.34 14.42 46.78
CA THR A 489 -30.15 13.55 45.61
C THR A 489 -30.00 14.38 44.34
N GLU A 490 -29.35 15.54 44.43
CA GLU A 490 -29.00 16.39 43.27
C GLU A 490 -27.50 16.76 43.24
N LEU A 491 -26.62 15.85 43.65
CA LEU A 491 -25.17 15.94 43.39
C LEU A 491 -24.65 14.66 42.72
N ALA A 492 -25.35 14.21 41.68
CA ALA A 492 -24.79 13.32 40.69
C ALA A 492 -25.31 13.81 39.33
N GLY A 493 -24.60 14.79 38.77
CA GLY A 493 -24.77 15.12 37.36
C GLY A 493 -24.34 13.89 36.55
N SER A 494 -25.26 13.37 35.75
CA SER A 494 -24.93 12.45 34.67
C SER A 494 -23.87 13.08 33.76
N PRO A 495 -22.72 12.42 33.50
CA PRO A 495 -22.03 12.63 32.25
C PRO A 495 -22.90 12.01 31.15
N SER A 496 -23.04 12.74 30.05
CA SER A 496 -23.73 12.31 28.85
C SER A 496 -23.21 10.95 28.36
N GLU A 497 -24.13 10.03 28.07
CA GLU A 497 -23.87 8.90 27.17
C GLU A 497 -23.55 9.45 25.78
N GLY A 498 -22.28 9.33 25.40
CA GLY A 498 -21.79 9.33 24.04
C GLY A 498 -20.97 8.06 23.85
N GLN A 499 -21.58 7.06 23.22
CA GLN A 499 -21.01 5.94 22.46
C GLN A 499 -19.72 5.26 22.96
N ALA A 500 -19.86 4.01 23.39
CA ALA A 500 -19.11 2.89 22.82
C ALA A 500 -19.86 1.58 23.11
N SER A 501 -20.56 1.07 22.09
CA SER A 501 -21.13 -0.27 22.08
C SER A 501 -20.04 -1.25 21.67
N THR A 502 -19.39 -1.90 22.63
CA THR A 502 -18.75 -3.20 22.42
C THR A 502 -19.67 -4.28 22.99
N GLY A 503 -20.62 -4.72 22.16
CA GLY A 503 -21.39 -5.93 22.40
C GLY A 503 -20.56 -7.14 21.97
N SER A 504 -19.78 -7.68 22.91
CA SER A 504 -19.37 -9.08 22.88
C SER A 504 -20.21 -9.86 23.90
N GLY A 505 -20.60 -11.06 23.49
CA GLY A 505 -21.51 -11.97 24.17
C GLY A 505 -22.41 -12.58 23.11
N ASP A 506 -22.56 -13.88 22.93
CA ASP A 506 -22.05 -15.05 23.63
C ASP A 506 -22.81 -16.20 22.95
N VAL A 507 -22.23 -17.35 22.58
CA VAL A 507 -22.87 -18.67 22.85
C VAL A 507 -21.82 -19.76 22.76
N ALA A 508 -21.62 -20.43 23.90
CA ALA A 508 -20.89 -21.66 24.05
C ALA A 508 -21.62 -22.90 23.50
N SER A 509 -20.81 -23.83 22.98
CA SER A 509 -20.94 -25.30 23.07
C SER A 509 -22.11 -26.02 22.38
N ALA A 510 -21.75 -26.91 21.45
CA ALA A 510 -22.25 -28.28 21.46
C ALA A 510 -21.19 -29.24 20.92
N SER A 511 -20.82 -30.21 21.76
CA SER A 511 -19.97 -31.34 21.42
C SER A 511 -20.65 -32.31 20.46
N SER A 512 -19.90 -32.85 19.49
CA SER A 512 -19.93 -34.29 19.21
C SER A 512 -18.72 -34.70 18.36
N THR A 513 -17.83 -35.46 18.98
CA THR A 513 -16.91 -36.40 18.34
C THR A 513 -17.68 -37.45 17.54
N THR A 514 -17.25 -37.78 16.32
CA THR A 514 -17.01 -39.16 15.88
C THR A 514 -16.18 -39.21 14.60
N ASP A 515 -15.02 -39.85 14.76
CA ASP A 515 -14.21 -40.62 13.83
C ASP A 515 -14.99 -41.37 12.73
N ALA A 516 -14.47 -41.37 11.50
CA ALA A 516 -14.32 -42.52 10.58
C ALA A 516 -14.17 -42.09 9.10
N THR A 517 -12.97 -42.27 8.54
CA THR A 517 -12.79 -42.75 7.16
C THR A 517 -12.74 -44.29 7.20
N PRO A 518 -12.59 -45.03 6.08
CA PRO A 518 -13.05 -44.87 4.70
C PRO A 518 -13.79 -46.14 4.20
N GLU A 519 -14.56 -46.09 3.10
CA GLU A 519 -14.73 -47.29 2.26
C GLU A 519 -14.91 -46.98 0.77
N THR A 520 -14.10 -47.68 0.01
CA THR A 520 -14.11 -47.95 -1.43
C THR A 520 -15.38 -48.65 -1.90
N SER A 521 -15.85 -48.37 -3.11
CA SER A 521 -16.50 -49.39 -3.95
C SER A 521 -16.38 -49.07 -5.44
N SER A 522 -15.60 -49.93 -6.09
CA SER A 522 -15.49 -50.23 -7.52
C SER A 522 -16.79 -50.58 -8.24
N ARG A 523 -16.65 -50.72 -9.57
CA ARG A 523 -17.43 -51.49 -10.59
C ARG A 523 -18.44 -50.67 -11.40
N SER A 524 -18.60 -50.86 -12.71
CA SER A 524 -18.00 -51.77 -13.72
C SER A 524 -18.68 -51.47 -15.07
N GLU A 525 -18.09 -52.01 -16.14
CA GLU A 525 -18.72 -52.44 -17.40
C GLU A 525 -18.87 -51.42 -18.54
N THR A 526 -17.98 -51.44 -19.56
CA THR A 526 -17.92 -52.33 -20.77
C THR A 526 -19.01 -52.01 -21.80
N ALA A 527 -18.84 -52.06 -23.12
CA ALA A 527 -17.77 -52.42 -24.06
C ALA A 527 -18.29 -52.22 -25.50
N SER A 528 -17.35 -52.35 -26.46
CA SER A 528 -17.55 -52.85 -27.84
C SER A 528 -18.07 -51.82 -28.88
N SER A 529 -17.64 -51.76 -30.14
CA SER A 529 -16.77 -52.61 -30.98
C SER A 529 -16.49 -51.90 -32.34
N SER A 530 -15.22 -51.88 -32.78
CA SER A 530 -14.62 -52.33 -34.07
C SER A 530 -15.47 -52.51 -35.37
N PRO A 531 -14.88 -52.64 -36.61
CA PRO A 531 -13.55 -52.24 -37.16
C PRO A 531 -13.50 -51.82 -38.68
N GLU A 532 -12.28 -51.67 -39.22
CA GLU A 532 -11.80 -51.76 -40.64
C GLU A 532 -11.92 -50.49 -41.54
N ALA A 533 -10.90 -50.03 -42.30
CA ALA A 533 -9.85 -50.75 -43.04
C ALA A 533 -8.56 -49.91 -43.31
N ALA A 534 -7.48 -50.64 -43.64
CA ALA A 534 -6.10 -50.25 -44.00
C ALA A 534 -5.97 -49.44 -45.32
N GLY A 535 -4.88 -48.75 -45.67
CA GLY A 535 -3.57 -48.52 -45.07
C GLY A 535 -2.58 -47.96 -46.12
N SER A 536 -1.48 -47.34 -45.71
CA SER A 536 -0.15 -47.37 -46.37
C SER A 536 0.82 -46.48 -45.58
N ASP A 537 1.88 -47.10 -45.06
CA ASP A 537 2.97 -46.48 -44.32
C ASP A 537 3.80 -45.52 -45.21
N GLU A 538 4.06 -44.32 -44.68
CA GLU A 538 5.24 -43.52 -45.03
C GLU A 538 5.85 -43.00 -43.71
N PHE A 539 7.16 -43.19 -43.56
CA PHE A 539 7.91 -43.10 -42.32
C PHE A 539 8.41 -41.66 -42.13
N THR A 540 7.83 -40.91 -41.19
CA THR A 540 8.33 -39.60 -40.73
C THR A 540 8.47 -39.58 -39.21
N PHE A 541 9.64 -39.19 -38.73
CA PHE A 541 9.87 -38.85 -37.32
C PHE A 541 9.11 -37.55 -37.02
N GLY A 542 7.90 -37.67 -36.48
CA GLY A 542 7.14 -36.57 -35.92
C GLY A 542 6.68 -36.96 -34.52
N ASN A 543 7.26 -36.33 -33.50
CA ASN A 543 6.73 -36.38 -32.14
C ASN A 543 5.65 -35.29 -32.04
N THR A 544 4.52 -35.47 -32.71
CA THR A 544 3.30 -34.68 -32.46
C THR A 544 2.53 -35.38 -31.36
N THR A 545 2.59 -34.82 -30.16
CA THR A 545 1.59 -35.09 -29.14
C THR A 545 0.27 -34.55 -29.70
N GLU A 546 -0.64 -35.43 -30.16
CA GLU A 546 -2.01 -35.03 -30.50
C GLU A 546 -2.67 -34.38 -29.27
N THR A 547 -2.71 -33.06 -29.22
CA THR A 547 -3.59 -32.30 -28.34
C THR A 547 -5.01 -32.46 -28.87
N THR A 548 -5.78 -33.39 -28.30
CA THR A 548 -7.20 -33.60 -28.64
C THR A 548 -8.12 -32.48 -28.12
N GLY A 549 -7.58 -31.29 -27.83
CA GLY A 549 -8.29 -30.14 -27.26
C GLY A 549 -8.34 -28.97 -28.25
N LEU A 550 -9.26 -28.03 -28.03
CA LEU A 550 -9.38 -26.80 -28.81
C LEU A 550 -8.09 -25.96 -28.62
N PRO A 551 -7.29 -25.70 -29.69
CA PRO A 551 -6.21 -24.71 -29.60
C PRO A 551 -6.79 -23.33 -29.26
N THR A 552 -5.99 -22.44 -28.67
CA THR A 552 -6.33 -21.04 -28.47
C THR A 552 -6.73 -20.43 -29.80
N LYS A 553 -7.93 -19.86 -29.81
CA LYS A 553 -8.40 -18.98 -30.87
C LYS A 553 -8.60 -17.61 -30.29
N PHE A 554 -8.15 -16.60 -31.01
CA PHE A 554 -8.25 -15.20 -30.63
C PHE A 554 -8.85 -14.43 -31.81
N GLN A 555 -9.85 -13.59 -31.54
CA GLN A 555 -10.44 -12.78 -32.58
C GLN A 555 -10.98 -11.46 -32.06
N THR A 556 -10.88 -10.42 -32.88
CA THR A 556 -11.23 -9.04 -32.57
C THR A 556 -12.43 -8.56 -33.36
N GLY A 557 -13.12 -7.57 -32.80
CA GLY A 557 -14.21 -6.87 -33.46
C GLY A 557 -14.33 -5.45 -32.93
N MET A 558 -14.54 -4.50 -33.83
CA MET A 558 -14.66 -3.07 -33.51
C MET A 558 -15.91 -2.50 -34.16
N ALA A 559 -16.68 -1.71 -33.42
CA ALA A 559 -17.89 -1.09 -33.92
C ALA A 559 -18.09 0.33 -33.38
N THR A 560 -18.76 1.14 -34.20
CA THR A 560 -19.28 2.47 -33.84
C THR A 560 -20.78 2.55 -34.17
N GLY A 561 -21.50 3.41 -33.46
CA GLY A 561 -22.92 3.68 -33.68
C GLY A 561 -23.55 4.53 -32.58
N ASP A 562 -24.78 4.99 -32.78
CA ASP A 562 -25.45 5.87 -31.81
C ASP A 562 -26.07 5.12 -30.59
N ASP A 563 -26.23 3.79 -30.67
CA ASP A 563 -26.89 2.97 -29.65
C ASP A 563 -25.88 2.05 -28.98
N SER A 564 -25.64 2.26 -27.68
CA SER A 564 -24.62 1.54 -26.90
C SER A 564 -24.79 0.02 -26.93
N PHE A 565 -26.02 -0.47 -26.76
CA PHE A 565 -26.31 -1.90 -26.79
C PHE A 565 -26.02 -2.52 -28.15
N ASP A 566 -26.55 -1.93 -29.23
CA ASP A 566 -26.34 -2.43 -30.58
C ASP A 566 -24.87 -2.34 -31.01
N THR A 567 -24.14 -1.30 -30.57
CA THR A 567 -22.70 -1.15 -30.83
C THR A 567 -21.90 -2.25 -30.14
N GLY A 568 -22.10 -2.47 -28.84
CA GLY A 568 -21.44 -3.56 -28.10
C GLY A 568 -21.75 -4.94 -28.69
N ARG A 569 -23.02 -5.19 -29.02
CA ARG A 569 -23.44 -6.43 -29.67
C ARG A 569 -22.78 -6.63 -31.04
N ARG A 570 -22.67 -5.58 -31.85
CA ARG A 570 -22.03 -5.67 -33.17
C ARG A 570 -20.54 -5.94 -33.06
N ALA A 571 -19.83 -5.26 -32.17
CA ALA A 571 -18.40 -5.50 -31.94
C ALA A 571 -18.16 -6.97 -31.54
N ALA A 572 -18.92 -7.47 -30.56
CA ALA A 572 -18.84 -8.87 -30.14
C ALA A 572 -19.23 -9.85 -31.25
N THR A 573 -20.25 -9.55 -32.06
CA THR A 573 -20.66 -10.41 -33.19
C THR A 573 -19.55 -10.52 -34.24
N MET A 574 -18.88 -9.41 -34.56
CA MET A 574 -17.77 -9.41 -35.52
C MET A 574 -16.61 -10.29 -35.04
N ALA A 575 -16.26 -10.23 -33.76
CA ALA A 575 -15.25 -11.10 -33.19
C ALA A 575 -15.71 -12.58 -33.17
N PHE A 576 -16.97 -12.82 -32.78
CA PHE A 576 -17.52 -14.16 -32.60
C PHE A 576 -17.66 -14.93 -33.92
N ASP A 577 -18.12 -14.26 -34.99
CA ASP A 577 -18.31 -14.88 -36.30
C ASP A 577 -17.00 -15.42 -36.89
N ASP A 578 -15.88 -14.73 -36.63
CA ASP A 578 -14.55 -15.09 -37.11
C ASP A 578 -13.81 -16.06 -36.15
N LEU A 579 -14.22 -16.19 -34.88
CA LEU A 579 -13.60 -17.07 -33.88
C LEU A 579 -13.69 -18.56 -34.27
N GLY A 580 -14.69 -18.95 -35.07
CA GLY A 580 -14.82 -20.30 -35.60
C GLY A 580 -15.08 -21.38 -34.54
N THR A 581 -15.73 -21.01 -33.42
CA THR A 581 -16.23 -21.90 -32.36
C THR A 581 -17.40 -21.22 -31.65
N ASP A 582 -18.37 -22.01 -31.15
CA ASP A 582 -19.52 -21.49 -30.40
C ASP A 582 -19.19 -21.22 -28.91
N ARG A 583 -17.94 -21.42 -28.50
CA ARG A 583 -17.46 -21.26 -27.11
C ARG A 583 -16.60 -20.01 -27.00
N VAL A 584 -16.85 -19.19 -25.98
CA VAL A 584 -15.98 -18.09 -25.55
C VAL A 584 -15.61 -18.33 -24.10
N ASP A 585 -14.32 -18.35 -23.80
CA ASP A 585 -13.80 -18.52 -22.44
C ASP A 585 -13.46 -17.17 -21.79
N PHE A 586 -12.98 -16.20 -22.59
CA PHE A 586 -12.57 -14.87 -22.13
C PHE A 586 -12.91 -13.79 -23.15
N CYS A 587 -13.26 -12.61 -22.64
CA CYS A 587 -13.59 -11.41 -23.37
C CYS A 587 -12.87 -10.22 -22.73
N GLN A 588 -12.15 -9.44 -23.53
CA GLN A 588 -11.67 -8.12 -23.12
C GLN A 588 -12.36 -7.05 -23.95
N VAL A 589 -12.78 -5.97 -23.31
CA VAL A 589 -13.47 -4.85 -23.97
C VAL A 589 -12.84 -3.52 -23.59
N PHE A 590 -12.65 -2.69 -24.61
CA PHE A 590 -12.30 -1.28 -24.47
C PHE A 590 -13.42 -0.45 -25.09
N CYS A 591 -13.83 0.58 -24.38
CA CYS A 591 -15.03 1.34 -24.69
C CYS A 591 -14.77 2.83 -24.50
N SER A 592 -15.00 3.59 -25.56
CA SER A 592 -14.98 5.05 -25.48
C SER A 592 -15.99 5.55 -24.43
N PRO A 593 -15.66 6.64 -23.71
CA PRO A 593 -16.52 7.28 -22.72
C PRO A 593 -17.80 7.90 -23.30
N GLU A 594 -17.94 7.96 -24.63
CA GLU A 594 -19.18 8.43 -25.28
C GLU A 594 -20.37 7.48 -25.10
N TYR A 595 -20.14 6.23 -24.69
CA TYR A 595 -21.16 5.21 -24.55
C TYR A 595 -21.61 4.96 -23.10
N GLU A 596 -22.87 4.56 -22.92
CA GLU A 596 -23.35 3.98 -21.67
C GLU A 596 -22.79 2.56 -21.49
N TYR A 597 -21.75 2.42 -20.67
CA TYR A 597 -21.01 1.16 -20.50
C TYR A 597 -21.90 -0.04 -20.15
N ALA A 598 -22.94 0.16 -19.33
CA ALA A 598 -23.84 -0.92 -18.93
C ALA A 598 -24.58 -1.53 -20.13
N ASP A 599 -25.04 -0.67 -21.05
CA ASP A 599 -25.72 -1.09 -22.27
C ASP A 599 -24.76 -1.78 -23.23
N VAL A 600 -23.51 -1.28 -23.35
CA VAL A 600 -22.45 -1.93 -24.14
C VAL A 600 -22.16 -3.34 -23.63
N LEU A 601 -21.94 -3.50 -22.32
CA LEU A 601 -21.68 -4.80 -21.70
C LEU A 601 -22.86 -5.75 -21.86
N GLU A 602 -24.10 -5.26 -21.72
CA GLU A 602 -25.31 -6.07 -21.98
C GLU A 602 -25.37 -6.55 -23.45
N GLY A 603 -25.02 -5.67 -24.40
CA GLY A 603 -24.95 -6.00 -25.82
C GLY A 603 -23.89 -7.07 -26.13
N ILE A 604 -22.71 -6.97 -25.51
CA ILE A 604 -21.64 -7.97 -25.63
C ILE A 604 -22.10 -9.32 -25.05
N ARG A 605 -22.73 -9.30 -23.86
CA ARG A 605 -23.26 -10.49 -23.18
C ARG A 605 -24.31 -11.23 -23.98
N ASP A 606 -25.13 -10.54 -24.79
CA ASP A 606 -26.11 -11.15 -25.70
C ASP A 606 -25.44 -12.09 -26.73
N VAL A 607 -24.17 -11.85 -27.07
CA VAL A 607 -23.39 -12.65 -28.03
C VAL A 607 -22.58 -13.74 -27.33
N ILE A 608 -21.76 -13.37 -26.34
CA ILE A 608 -20.75 -14.27 -25.77
C ILE A 608 -21.31 -15.21 -24.69
N GLY A 609 -22.52 -14.91 -24.19
CA GLY A 609 -23.16 -15.63 -23.11
C GLY A 609 -22.66 -15.27 -21.70
N PRO A 610 -23.28 -15.85 -20.66
CA PRO A 610 -23.02 -15.48 -19.26
C PRO A 610 -21.75 -16.12 -18.68
N ASP A 611 -21.24 -17.20 -19.29
CA ASP A 611 -20.17 -18.00 -18.70
C ASP A 611 -18.76 -17.45 -19.02
N ALA A 612 -18.63 -16.68 -20.12
CA ALA A 612 -17.36 -16.08 -20.52
C ALA A 612 -16.87 -15.09 -19.45
N LYS A 613 -15.59 -15.17 -19.10
CA LYS A 613 -14.94 -14.17 -18.23
C LYS A 613 -14.83 -12.86 -19.01
N LEU A 614 -15.18 -11.75 -18.38
CA LEU A 614 -15.15 -10.44 -19.01
C LEU A 614 -14.40 -9.47 -18.11
N ILE A 615 -13.36 -8.85 -18.65
CA ILE A 615 -12.72 -7.67 -18.08
C ILE A 615 -12.66 -6.56 -19.13
N GLY A 616 -12.41 -5.34 -18.70
CA GLY A 616 -12.24 -4.24 -19.64
C GLY A 616 -12.02 -2.91 -18.94
N ALA A 617 -11.97 -1.84 -19.72
CA ALA A 617 -11.83 -0.49 -19.22
C ALA A 617 -12.44 0.53 -20.17
N SER A 618 -12.73 1.71 -19.64
CA SER A 618 -12.87 2.91 -20.48
C SER A 618 -11.53 3.24 -21.13
N SER A 619 -11.57 3.79 -22.35
CA SER A 619 -10.38 4.02 -23.19
C SER A 619 -10.35 5.45 -23.74
N SER A 620 -9.20 5.86 -24.28
CA SER A 620 -9.00 7.16 -24.95
C SER A 620 -8.82 7.06 -26.47
N GLY A 621 -9.06 5.88 -27.03
CA GLY A 621 -8.78 5.51 -28.41
C GLY A 621 -8.72 4.00 -28.53
N GLU A 622 -9.33 3.40 -29.55
CA GLU A 622 -9.33 1.95 -29.73
C GLU A 622 -8.88 1.55 -31.13
N PHE A 623 -8.22 0.40 -31.22
CA PHE A 623 -7.75 -0.12 -32.49
C PHE A 623 -7.71 -1.65 -32.52
N THR A 624 -7.66 -2.15 -33.74
CA THR A 624 -7.47 -3.57 -34.07
C THR A 624 -6.48 -3.68 -35.22
N GLU A 625 -6.11 -4.90 -35.58
CA GLU A 625 -5.30 -5.18 -36.78
C GLU A 625 -5.93 -4.65 -38.09
N LYS A 626 -7.23 -4.33 -38.07
CA LYS A 626 -8.00 -3.91 -39.25
C LYS A 626 -8.24 -2.41 -39.34
N ALA A 627 -8.23 -1.70 -38.22
CA ALA A 627 -8.62 -0.29 -38.18
C ALA A 627 -8.28 0.37 -36.84
N VAL A 628 -8.04 1.68 -36.92
CA VAL A 628 -7.93 2.65 -35.82
C VAL A 628 -9.15 3.57 -35.91
N SER A 629 -9.83 3.83 -34.79
CA SER A 629 -10.93 4.80 -34.74
C SER A 629 -11.20 5.27 -33.32
N ASP A 630 -11.50 6.55 -33.18
CA ASP A 630 -12.01 7.11 -31.93
C ASP A 630 -13.51 6.81 -31.78
N GLY A 631 -14.02 6.87 -30.54
CA GLY A 631 -15.46 6.76 -30.28
C GLY A 631 -16.02 5.37 -30.59
N THR A 632 -15.27 4.31 -30.30
CA THR A 632 -15.66 2.95 -30.64
C THR A 632 -15.76 2.02 -29.43
N VAL A 633 -16.30 0.83 -29.70
CA VAL A 633 -16.22 -0.32 -28.79
C VAL A 633 -15.38 -1.38 -29.50
N THR A 634 -14.29 -1.78 -28.86
CA THR A 634 -13.42 -2.87 -29.32
C THR A 634 -13.52 -4.06 -28.38
N VAL A 635 -13.74 -5.23 -28.96
CA VAL A 635 -13.94 -6.50 -28.25
C VAL A 635 -12.96 -7.54 -28.77
N SER A 636 -12.32 -8.24 -27.84
CA SER A 636 -11.46 -9.39 -28.12
C SER A 636 -12.00 -10.62 -27.43
N LEU A 637 -12.17 -11.70 -28.19
CA LEU A 637 -12.71 -12.97 -27.72
C LEU A 637 -11.65 -14.06 -27.81
N VAL A 638 -11.58 -14.88 -26.75
CA VAL A 638 -10.65 -16.00 -26.65
C VAL A 638 -11.40 -17.29 -26.32
N ALA A 639 -11.05 -18.37 -27.02
CA ALA A 639 -11.51 -19.72 -26.74
C ALA A 639 -10.33 -20.69 -26.71
N SER A 640 -10.10 -21.39 -25.60
CA SER A 640 -8.88 -22.20 -25.43
C SER A 640 -8.99 -23.37 -24.44
N ASP A 641 -8.50 -24.54 -24.84
CA ASP A 641 -8.17 -25.64 -23.91
C ASP A 641 -6.70 -25.62 -23.47
N THR A 642 -5.89 -24.71 -24.01
CA THR A 642 -4.47 -24.51 -23.67
C THR A 642 -4.27 -23.36 -22.67
N ILE A 643 -5.29 -22.50 -22.47
CA ILE A 643 -5.32 -21.41 -21.48
C ILE A 643 -6.62 -21.48 -20.66
N LYS A 644 -6.53 -21.21 -19.35
CA LYS A 644 -7.67 -21.03 -18.43
C LYS A 644 -7.64 -19.62 -17.84
N PHE A 645 -8.81 -19.00 -17.78
CA PHE A 645 -8.97 -17.61 -17.39
C PHE A 645 -9.71 -17.49 -16.06
N PHE A 646 -9.20 -16.62 -15.20
CA PHE A 646 -9.78 -16.25 -13.90
C PHE A 646 -9.73 -14.74 -13.78
N THR A 647 -10.71 -14.15 -13.11
CA THR A 647 -10.82 -12.69 -12.99
C THR A 647 -11.21 -12.31 -11.57
N GLY A 648 -10.65 -11.21 -11.09
CA GLY A 648 -10.97 -10.64 -9.79
C GLY A 648 -11.01 -9.12 -9.86
N LEU A 649 -11.85 -8.52 -9.02
CA LEU A 649 -12.03 -7.08 -8.88
C LEU A 649 -11.70 -6.70 -7.45
N GLY A 650 -10.95 -5.63 -7.28
CA GLY A 650 -10.72 -4.97 -6.01
C GLY A 650 -11.14 -3.51 -6.09
N THR A 651 -11.76 -3.01 -5.03
CA THR A 651 -12.27 -1.63 -4.98
C THR A 651 -11.53 -0.80 -3.92
N ASP A 652 -11.84 0.50 -3.88
CA ASP A 652 -11.35 1.44 -2.87
C ASP A 652 -9.81 1.61 -2.92
N LEU A 653 -9.27 1.77 -4.13
CA LEU A 653 -7.85 2.02 -4.38
C LEU A 653 -7.33 3.23 -3.58
N SER A 654 -8.15 4.28 -3.46
CA SER A 654 -7.86 5.49 -2.70
C SER A 654 -7.76 5.27 -1.19
N ASP A 655 -8.46 4.28 -0.63
CA ASP A 655 -8.39 3.91 0.79
C ASP A 655 -7.16 3.03 1.08
N GLY A 656 -6.71 2.23 0.10
CA GLY A 656 -5.46 1.49 0.21
C GLY A 656 -5.20 0.49 -0.91
N VAL A 657 -4.15 0.76 -1.69
CA VAL A 657 -3.68 -0.08 -2.82
C VAL A 657 -3.55 -1.56 -2.46
N ALA A 658 -2.95 -1.86 -1.31
CA ALA A 658 -2.76 -3.24 -0.85
C ALA A 658 -4.07 -3.96 -0.55
N SER A 659 -5.08 -3.25 -0.03
CA SER A 659 -6.38 -3.86 0.24
C SER A 659 -7.08 -4.21 -1.07
N ALA A 660 -7.17 -3.25 -2.00
CA ALA A 660 -7.81 -3.43 -3.29
C ALA A 660 -7.15 -4.55 -4.11
N VAL A 661 -5.81 -4.54 -4.24
CA VAL A 661 -5.11 -5.60 -4.98
C VAL A 661 -5.27 -6.97 -4.31
N ASN A 662 -5.23 -7.04 -2.97
CA ASN A 662 -5.47 -8.31 -2.27
C ASN A 662 -6.88 -8.84 -2.52
N GLU A 663 -7.90 -7.97 -2.53
CA GLU A 663 -9.28 -8.36 -2.85
C GLU A 663 -9.39 -8.92 -4.27
N ALA A 664 -8.77 -8.27 -5.25
CA ALA A 664 -8.73 -8.76 -6.62
C ALA A 664 -8.05 -10.14 -6.71
N VAL A 665 -6.91 -10.32 -6.03
CA VAL A 665 -6.13 -11.56 -6.08
C VAL A 665 -6.74 -12.71 -5.26
N GLU A 666 -7.49 -12.44 -4.18
CA GLU A 666 -8.05 -13.47 -3.29
C GLU A 666 -8.92 -14.49 -4.04
N THR A 667 -9.57 -14.06 -5.11
CA THR A 667 -10.44 -14.91 -5.95
C THR A 667 -9.69 -15.73 -7.00
N LEU A 668 -8.39 -15.47 -7.19
CA LEU A 668 -7.56 -16.07 -8.23
C LEU A 668 -6.84 -17.33 -7.71
N PRO A 669 -6.72 -18.39 -8.51
CA PRO A 669 -6.01 -19.59 -8.10
C PRO A 669 -4.49 -19.36 -8.08
N ALA A 670 -3.81 -19.82 -7.03
CA ALA A 670 -2.34 -19.79 -6.95
C ALA A 670 -1.64 -20.77 -7.92
N SER A 671 -2.35 -21.80 -8.39
CA SER A 671 -1.87 -22.75 -9.41
C SER A 671 -3.05 -23.49 -10.04
N VAL A 672 -2.88 -23.97 -11.27
CA VAL A 672 -3.92 -24.69 -12.00
C VAL A 672 -3.33 -25.98 -12.57
N ASP A 673 -3.92 -27.13 -12.18
CA ASP A 673 -3.44 -28.45 -12.60
C ASP A 673 -3.41 -28.59 -14.13
N GLY A 674 -2.23 -28.90 -14.68
CA GLY A 674 -2.00 -29.07 -16.11
C GLY A 674 -1.70 -27.78 -16.88
N TYR A 675 -1.58 -26.64 -16.20
CA TYR A 675 -1.24 -25.33 -16.75
C TYR A 675 -0.10 -24.71 -15.92
N PRO A 676 1.18 -25.02 -16.26
CA PRO A 676 2.32 -24.67 -15.42
C PRO A 676 2.75 -23.20 -15.48
N HIS A 677 2.26 -22.43 -16.45
CA HIS A 677 2.62 -21.03 -16.63
C HIS A 677 1.48 -20.13 -16.20
N LEU A 678 1.79 -19.12 -15.38
CA LEU A 678 0.85 -18.10 -14.95
C LEU A 678 1.29 -16.74 -15.49
N SER A 679 0.34 -15.99 -16.03
CA SER A 679 0.50 -14.59 -16.43
C SER A 679 -0.78 -13.83 -16.10
N ALA A 680 -0.74 -12.51 -16.01
CA ALA A 680 -1.96 -11.73 -15.75
C ALA A 680 -2.11 -10.50 -16.65
N ILE A 681 -3.35 -10.05 -16.75
CA ILE A 681 -3.74 -8.72 -17.24
C ILE A 681 -4.13 -7.88 -16.03
N ASN A 682 -3.62 -6.66 -15.94
CA ASN A 682 -3.96 -5.70 -14.88
C ASN A 682 -4.52 -4.42 -15.49
N LEU A 683 -5.80 -4.13 -15.22
CA LEU A 683 -6.42 -2.85 -15.59
C LEU A 683 -6.87 -2.15 -14.33
N HIS A 684 -6.63 -0.84 -14.24
CA HIS A 684 -6.98 -0.05 -13.07
C HIS A 684 -7.46 1.34 -13.44
N ASP A 685 -8.09 2.01 -12.48
CA ASP A 685 -8.45 3.43 -12.62
C ASP A 685 -7.20 4.29 -12.84
N GLY A 686 -7.14 4.96 -14.00
CA GLY A 686 -5.99 5.77 -14.40
C GLY A 686 -5.82 7.07 -13.62
N LEU A 687 -6.86 7.55 -12.96
CA LEU A 687 -6.84 8.80 -12.20
C LEU A 687 -6.58 8.57 -10.71
N ALA A 688 -6.35 7.33 -10.28
CA ALA A 688 -6.01 7.01 -8.89
C ALA A 688 -4.60 7.50 -8.48
N GLY A 689 -3.70 7.75 -9.43
CA GLY A 689 -2.37 8.33 -9.18
C GLY A 689 -1.37 7.43 -8.44
N ILE A 690 -1.62 6.11 -8.43
CA ILE A 690 -0.91 5.12 -7.61
C ILE A 690 -0.40 3.92 -8.43
N SER A 691 -0.28 4.06 -9.74
CA SER A 691 -0.03 2.93 -10.65
C SER A 691 1.28 2.17 -10.37
N ASP A 692 2.38 2.86 -9.99
CA ASP A 692 3.63 2.19 -9.57
C ASP A 692 3.40 1.27 -8.35
N GLN A 693 2.59 1.72 -7.38
CA GLN A 693 2.26 0.90 -6.21
C GLN A 693 1.39 -0.30 -6.60
N ILE A 694 0.43 -0.11 -7.51
CA ILE A 694 -0.41 -1.21 -8.02
C ILE A 694 0.48 -2.29 -8.67
N ALA A 695 1.44 -1.90 -9.51
CA ALA A 695 2.37 -2.85 -10.14
C ALA A 695 3.14 -3.68 -9.09
N VAL A 696 3.82 -3.01 -8.17
CA VAL A 696 4.65 -3.68 -7.14
C VAL A 696 3.82 -4.58 -6.24
N VAL A 697 2.65 -4.11 -5.80
CA VAL A 697 1.76 -4.87 -4.91
C VAL A 697 1.12 -6.05 -5.64
N THR A 698 0.81 -5.90 -6.93
CA THR A 698 0.30 -7.00 -7.76
C THR A 698 1.34 -8.10 -7.91
N GLN A 699 2.59 -7.75 -8.25
CA GLN A 699 3.68 -8.72 -8.35
C GLN A 699 3.92 -9.46 -7.03
N ARG A 700 3.88 -8.74 -5.90
CA ARG A 700 4.05 -9.33 -4.58
C ARG A 700 2.96 -10.37 -4.26
N ASN A 701 1.72 -10.13 -4.69
CA ASN A 701 0.59 -11.00 -4.41
C ASN A 701 0.47 -12.18 -5.37
N LEU A 702 0.74 -11.97 -6.67
CA LEU A 702 0.76 -13.05 -7.67
C LEU A 702 2.02 -13.93 -7.57
N GLY A 703 3.12 -13.38 -7.04
CA GLY A 703 4.42 -14.03 -6.90
C GLY A 703 5.40 -13.60 -7.99
N HIS A 704 6.70 -13.58 -7.68
CA HIS A 704 7.77 -13.05 -8.56
C HIS A 704 7.97 -13.77 -9.90
N ASP A 705 7.35 -14.94 -10.09
CA ASP A 705 7.43 -15.71 -11.34
C ASP A 705 6.25 -15.45 -12.28
N VAL A 706 5.28 -14.62 -11.90
CA VAL A 706 4.10 -14.27 -12.70
C VAL A 706 4.33 -12.93 -13.39
N SER A 707 4.55 -12.93 -14.70
CA SER A 707 4.59 -11.68 -15.48
C SER A 707 3.18 -11.17 -15.77
N PHE A 708 3.01 -9.86 -15.87
CA PHE A 708 1.72 -9.28 -16.25
C PHE A 708 1.87 -8.02 -17.10
N ALA A 709 0.87 -7.81 -17.95
CA ALA A 709 0.73 -6.66 -18.82
C ALA A 709 -0.60 -5.95 -18.54
N GLY A 710 -0.75 -4.72 -19.01
CA GLY A 710 -1.99 -3.99 -18.83
C GLY A 710 -1.85 -2.49 -19.02
N GLY A 711 -2.77 -1.75 -18.43
CA GLY A 711 -2.72 -0.30 -18.48
C GLY A 711 -3.85 0.34 -17.69
N SER A 712 -3.71 1.64 -17.47
CA SER A 712 -4.73 2.44 -16.83
C SER A 712 -5.88 2.77 -17.78
N ALA A 713 -7.10 2.76 -17.25
CA ALA A 713 -8.28 3.23 -17.96
C ALA A 713 -8.13 4.70 -18.38
N GLY A 714 -8.71 5.04 -19.53
CA GLY A 714 -8.70 6.38 -20.13
C GLY A 714 -10.11 6.97 -20.27
N ASP A 715 -10.17 8.26 -20.63
CA ASP A 715 -11.42 8.99 -20.89
C ASP A 715 -11.25 10.12 -21.94
N ASP A 716 -10.62 9.80 -23.08
CA ASP A 716 -10.41 10.71 -24.22
C ASP A 716 -9.70 12.04 -23.83
N LEU A 717 -8.73 11.94 -22.93
CA LEU A 717 -7.98 13.06 -22.34
C LEU A 717 -8.84 14.07 -21.55
N ALA A 718 -10.08 13.71 -21.19
CA ALA A 718 -10.95 14.57 -20.38
C ALA A 718 -10.46 14.70 -18.93
N MET A 719 -9.82 13.65 -18.40
CA MET A 719 -9.28 13.58 -17.04
C MET A 719 -10.37 13.82 -15.97
N GLU A 720 -11.59 13.35 -16.22
CA GLU A 720 -12.76 13.51 -15.35
C GLU A 720 -13.08 12.23 -14.56
N ALA A 721 -13.15 11.07 -15.23
CA ALA A 721 -13.49 9.80 -14.61
C ALA A 721 -13.13 8.60 -15.49
N THR A 722 -12.36 7.66 -14.94
CA THR A 722 -12.04 6.40 -15.63
C THR A 722 -12.68 5.21 -14.92
N HIS A 723 -12.91 4.12 -15.67
CA HIS A 723 -13.65 2.98 -15.19
C HIS A 723 -13.02 1.67 -15.66
N VAL A 724 -13.03 0.67 -14.79
CA VAL A 724 -12.72 -0.72 -15.12
C VAL A 724 -13.98 -1.57 -15.09
N PHE A 725 -13.98 -2.64 -15.88
CA PHE A 725 -15.11 -3.55 -16.02
C PHE A 725 -14.73 -4.94 -15.51
N HIS A 726 -15.61 -5.55 -14.73
CA HIS A 726 -15.50 -6.93 -14.28
C HIS A 726 -16.86 -7.63 -14.35
N GLY A 727 -17.02 -8.51 -15.33
CA GLY A 727 -18.31 -9.11 -15.65
C GLY A 727 -19.31 -8.03 -16.06
N ASP A 728 -20.38 -7.88 -15.29
CA ASP A 728 -21.42 -6.86 -15.53
C ASP A 728 -21.26 -5.65 -14.58
N THR A 729 -20.14 -5.58 -13.86
CA THR A 729 -19.83 -4.51 -12.90
C THR A 729 -18.93 -3.47 -13.56
N ILE A 730 -19.28 -2.20 -13.41
CA ILE A 730 -18.49 -1.03 -13.80
C ILE A 730 -18.05 -0.36 -12.51
N ALA A 731 -16.75 -0.14 -12.35
CA ALA A 731 -16.19 0.40 -11.12
C ALA A 731 -15.13 1.47 -11.42
N SER A 732 -15.14 2.54 -10.64
CA SER A 732 -14.05 3.51 -10.51
C SER A 732 -13.32 3.25 -9.20
N ASP A 733 -12.18 3.90 -8.99
CA ASP A 733 -11.31 3.71 -7.82
C ASP A 733 -11.02 2.23 -7.57
N SER A 734 -10.77 1.48 -8.65
CA SER A 734 -10.75 0.02 -8.65
C SER A 734 -9.69 -0.56 -9.57
N VAL A 735 -9.34 -1.83 -9.33
CA VAL A 735 -8.41 -2.63 -10.12
C VAL A 735 -9.06 -3.97 -10.48
N VAL A 736 -8.92 -4.40 -11.74
CA VAL A 736 -9.34 -5.71 -12.22
C VAL A 736 -8.13 -6.49 -12.71
N ILE A 737 -8.01 -7.73 -12.22
CA ILE A 737 -6.92 -8.64 -12.58
C ILE A 737 -7.49 -9.86 -13.30
N GLY A 738 -7.03 -10.10 -14.51
CA GLY A 738 -7.31 -11.31 -15.29
C GLY A 738 -6.13 -12.27 -15.26
N LEU A 739 -6.19 -13.34 -14.46
CA LEU A 739 -5.16 -14.38 -14.43
C LEU A 739 -5.37 -15.40 -15.55
N MET A 740 -4.29 -15.68 -16.28
CA MET A 740 -4.18 -16.72 -17.30
C MET A 740 -3.27 -17.83 -16.79
N ALA A 741 -3.81 -19.05 -16.74
CA ALA A 741 -3.02 -20.25 -16.55
C ALA A 741 -2.90 -20.99 -17.89
N SER A 742 -1.68 -21.07 -18.43
CA SER A 742 -1.41 -21.57 -19.79
C SER A 742 -0.47 -22.79 -19.81
N LYS A 743 -0.57 -23.57 -20.89
CA LYS A 743 0.31 -24.73 -21.15
C LYS A 743 1.68 -24.32 -21.69
N GLU A 744 1.72 -23.21 -22.42
CA GLU A 744 2.94 -22.55 -22.91
C GLU A 744 2.95 -21.12 -22.35
N PRO A 745 4.11 -20.51 -22.10
CA PRO A 745 4.18 -19.16 -21.54
C PRO A 745 3.59 -18.12 -22.49
N VAL A 746 2.93 -17.11 -21.93
CA VAL A 746 2.50 -15.91 -22.65
C VAL A 746 3.71 -14.98 -22.81
N THR A 747 3.86 -14.39 -23.99
CA THR A 747 4.94 -13.43 -24.26
C THR A 747 4.43 -12.02 -24.01
N ILE A 748 5.25 -11.22 -23.32
CA ILE A 748 5.02 -9.80 -23.07
C ILE A 748 6.29 -9.08 -23.53
N THR A 749 6.17 -7.98 -24.25
CA THR A 749 7.29 -7.11 -24.63
C THR A 749 6.87 -5.65 -24.54
N VAL A 750 7.86 -4.76 -24.45
CA VAL A 750 7.64 -3.34 -24.21
C VAL A 750 8.74 -2.47 -24.81
N ASP A 751 8.37 -1.36 -25.46
CA ASP A 751 9.29 -0.33 -25.95
C ASP A 751 8.61 1.05 -25.96
N HIS A 752 9.39 2.12 -25.86
CA HIS A 752 8.91 3.50 -25.82
C HIS A 752 9.51 4.40 -26.92
N GLY A 753 10.58 3.98 -27.60
CA GLY A 753 11.19 4.75 -28.71
C GLY A 753 11.77 6.12 -28.33
N HIS A 754 12.18 6.32 -27.08
CA HIS A 754 12.75 7.59 -26.61
C HIS A 754 14.26 7.48 -26.48
N SER A 755 14.96 8.60 -26.62
CA SER A 755 16.40 8.67 -26.39
C SER A 755 16.76 9.83 -25.47
N PRO A 756 17.75 9.67 -24.57
CA PRO A 756 18.15 10.73 -23.65
C PRO A 756 18.81 11.89 -24.40
N ILE A 757 18.37 13.12 -24.13
CA ILE A 757 18.92 14.35 -24.70
C ILE A 757 19.64 15.23 -23.67
N SER A 758 19.51 14.92 -22.38
CA SER A 758 20.18 15.64 -21.30
C SER A 758 21.18 14.77 -20.54
N GLU A 759 22.12 15.42 -19.88
CA GLU A 759 22.85 14.84 -18.75
C GLU A 759 21.87 14.42 -17.63
N PRO A 760 22.26 13.49 -16.73
CA PRO A 760 21.41 13.12 -15.61
C PRO A 760 21.21 14.30 -14.66
N MET A 761 19.97 14.52 -14.25
CA MET A 761 19.54 15.54 -13.31
C MET A 761 18.88 14.89 -12.10
N THR A 762 18.94 15.50 -10.93
CA THR A 762 18.35 14.95 -9.71
C THR A 762 17.08 15.71 -9.33
N VAL A 763 16.00 14.98 -9.07
CA VAL A 763 14.80 15.55 -8.43
C VAL A 763 15.16 15.95 -7.00
N THR A 764 15.30 17.26 -6.76
CA THR A 764 15.72 17.78 -5.45
C THR A 764 14.56 18.09 -4.53
N LYS A 765 13.34 18.25 -5.09
CA LYS A 765 12.14 18.50 -4.31
C LYS A 765 10.87 18.02 -5.02
N ALA A 766 10.05 17.22 -4.34
CA ALA A 766 8.80 16.70 -4.88
C ALA A 766 7.74 16.52 -3.78
N GLU A 767 6.47 16.63 -4.14
CA GLU A 767 5.32 16.42 -3.26
C GLU A 767 4.21 15.67 -4.01
N GLY A 768 4.01 14.38 -3.68
CA GLY A 768 3.04 13.53 -4.39
C GLY A 768 3.39 13.36 -5.87
N GLY A 769 2.43 13.66 -6.76
CA GLY A 769 2.60 13.68 -8.22
C GLY A 769 3.37 14.89 -8.76
N THR A 770 3.72 15.86 -7.92
CA THR A 770 4.30 17.14 -8.35
C THR A 770 5.80 17.19 -8.08
N VAL A 771 6.60 17.40 -9.13
CA VAL A 771 8.02 17.74 -9.01
C VAL A 771 8.19 19.25 -8.98
N LEU A 772 8.74 19.74 -7.87
CA LEU A 772 8.89 21.18 -7.62
C LEU A 772 10.26 21.69 -8.08
N GLU A 773 11.31 20.93 -7.80
CA GLU A 773 12.69 21.33 -8.11
C GLU A 773 13.52 20.15 -8.66
N ILE A 774 14.31 20.45 -9.70
CA ILE A 774 15.31 19.56 -10.31
C ILE A 774 16.65 20.31 -10.28
N ASP A 775 17.69 19.68 -9.73
CA ASP A 775 19.02 20.27 -9.50
C ASP A 775 18.98 21.64 -8.78
N GLY A 776 18.02 21.82 -7.88
CA GLY A 776 17.82 23.07 -7.12
C GLY A 776 17.25 24.23 -7.95
N LYS A 777 16.74 23.96 -9.16
CA LYS A 777 15.98 24.92 -10.00
C LYS A 777 14.52 24.51 -10.05
N PRO A 778 13.58 25.44 -10.35
CA PRO A 778 12.20 25.06 -10.67
C PRO A 778 12.17 23.99 -11.77
N ALA A 779 11.36 22.94 -11.60
CA ALA A 779 11.34 21.78 -12.48
C ALA A 779 11.16 22.13 -13.97
N PHE A 780 10.21 23.01 -14.29
CA PHE A 780 9.97 23.50 -15.65
C PHE A 780 11.18 24.24 -16.23
N GLU A 781 11.93 24.98 -15.41
CA GLU A 781 13.13 25.71 -15.86
C GLU A 781 14.26 24.74 -16.22
N ALA A 782 14.50 23.72 -15.39
CA ALA A 782 15.50 22.68 -15.67
C ALA A 782 15.17 21.87 -16.94
N TRP A 783 13.89 21.51 -17.10
CA TRP A 783 13.39 20.87 -18.32
C TRP A 783 13.59 21.77 -19.56
N ARG A 784 13.15 23.04 -19.49
CA ARG A 784 13.26 24.01 -20.57
C ARG A 784 14.70 24.21 -21.02
N GLU A 785 15.65 24.35 -20.09
CA GLU A 785 17.07 24.51 -20.44
C GLU A 785 17.62 23.32 -21.23
N SER A 786 17.23 22.10 -20.86
CA SER A 786 17.64 20.88 -21.55
C SER A 786 17.07 20.82 -22.97
N VAL A 787 15.78 21.11 -23.12
CA VAL A 787 15.10 21.13 -24.43
C VAL A 787 15.64 22.26 -25.32
N GLU A 788 15.81 23.48 -24.80
CA GLU A 788 16.38 24.61 -25.56
C GLU A 788 17.81 24.30 -26.05
N SER A 789 18.61 23.62 -25.22
CA SER A 789 19.97 23.21 -25.57
C SER A 789 19.96 22.21 -26.72
N TYR A 790 19.14 21.16 -26.63
CA TYR A 790 19.00 20.15 -27.68
C TYR A 790 18.49 20.74 -29.00
N LEU A 791 17.42 21.54 -28.95
CA LEU A 791 16.86 22.17 -30.15
C LEU A 791 17.88 23.09 -30.84
N ALA A 792 18.67 23.84 -30.08
CA ALA A 792 19.72 24.69 -30.64
C ALA A 792 20.81 23.88 -31.39
N GLU A 793 21.13 22.68 -30.92
CA GLU A 793 22.07 21.77 -31.57
C GLU A 793 21.50 21.12 -32.83
N THR A 794 20.21 20.78 -32.84
CA THR A 794 19.51 20.20 -33.99
C THR A 794 19.05 21.24 -35.02
N GLY A 795 19.24 22.53 -34.73
CA GLY A 795 18.90 23.64 -35.63
C GLY A 795 17.41 24.03 -35.60
N GLN A 796 16.67 23.56 -34.61
CA GLN A 796 15.29 23.94 -34.31
C GLN A 796 15.26 25.05 -33.24
N GLN A 797 14.16 25.81 -33.17
CA GLN A 797 13.98 26.83 -32.13
C GLN A 797 12.51 26.93 -31.76
N VAL A 798 12.24 26.91 -30.45
CA VAL A 798 10.93 27.14 -29.86
C VAL A 798 11.02 28.41 -29.02
N ASP A 799 10.07 29.33 -29.20
CA ASP A 799 9.93 30.51 -28.35
C ASP A 799 9.03 30.19 -27.15
N PHE A 800 9.62 29.59 -26.12
CA PHE A 800 8.91 29.18 -24.89
C PHE A 800 8.23 30.36 -24.17
N ASP A 801 8.64 31.61 -24.41
CA ASP A 801 7.99 32.78 -23.81
C ASP A 801 6.66 33.08 -24.53
N ALA A 802 6.54 32.73 -25.82
CA ALA A 802 5.33 32.88 -26.62
C ALA A 802 4.31 31.74 -26.41
N VAL A 803 4.75 30.54 -26.00
CA VAL A 803 3.86 29.41 -25.70
C VAL A 803 2.96 29.74 -24.51
N GLU A 804 1.64 29.66 -24.66
CA GLU A 804 0.70 29.97 -23.57
C GLU A 804 0.56 28.78 -22.59
N ASN A 805 0.29 29.05 -21.30
CA ASN A 805 -0.16 28.00 -20.37
C ASN A 805 -1.48 27.39 -20.85
N GLU A 806 -1.78 26.15 -20.48
CA GLU A 806 -3.02 25.44 -20.86
C GLU A 806 -3.23 25.34 -22.38
N SER A 807 -2.16 25.41 -23.18
CA SER A 807 -2.21 25.31 -24.64
C SER A 807 -1.84 23.92 -25.15
N MET A 808 -2.42 23.53 -26.29
CA MET A 808 -2.04 22.30 -27.00
C MET A 808 -0.57 22.32 -27.46
N GLU A 809 -0.01 23.50 -27.70
CA GLU A 809 1.42 23.65 -28.04
C GLU A 809 2.31 23.26 -26.85
N LEU A 810 1.95 23.68 -25.63
CA LEU A 810 2.67 23.26 -24.42
C LEU A 810 2.49 21.77 -24.13
N LEU A 811 1.27 21.23 -24.32
CA LEU A 811 0.99 19.80 -24.21
C LEU A 811 1.86 19.00 -25.17
N GLY A 812 1.92 19.39 -26.44
CA GLY A 812 2.76 18.73 -27.44
C GLY A 812 4.24 18.72 -27.03
N LEU A 813 4.77 19.86 -26.57
CA LEU A 813 6.17 19.93 -26.11
C LEU A 813 6.44 19.05 -24.90
N LEU A 814 5.55 19.05 -23.89
CA LEU A 814 5.71 18.22 -22.69
C LEU A 814 5.53 16.72 -22.97
N THR A 815 4.95 16.35 -24.11
CA THR A 815 4.74 14.96 -24.53
C THR A 815 5.82 14.49 -25.50
N GLU A 816 6.38 15.38 -26.33
CA GLU A 816 7.53 15.06 -27.18
C GLU A 816 8.84 14.99 -26.38
N PHE A 817 8.94 15.79 -25.30
CA PHE A 817 10.10 15.85 -24.41
C PHE A 817 9.75 15.45 -22.97
N GLU A 818 9.82 14.16 -22.69
CA GLU A 818 9.46 13.57 -21.40
C GLU A 818 10.67 13.32 -20.49
N PHE A 819 10.45 12.68 -19.35
CA PHE A 819 11.52 12.25 -18.45
C PHE A 819 11.73 10.74 -18.49
N GLY A 820 12.99 10.33 -18.60
CA GLY A 820 13.43 8.94 -18.44
C GLY A 820 14.00 8.75 -17.04
N ILE A 821 13.56 7.69 -16.36
CA ILE A 821 14.14 7.21 -15.10
C ILE A 821 14.83 5.88 -15.38
N GLU A 822 16.10 5.78 -15.02
CA GLU A 822 16.89 4.56 -15.19
C GLU A 822 16.49 3.53 -14.12
N GLU A 823 16.09 2.32 -14.54
CA GLU A 823 15.70 1.22 -13.64
C GLU A 823 16.62 -0.02 -13.76
N GLY A 824 17.70 0.08 -14.53
CA GLY A 824 18.55 -1.04 -14.90
C GLY A 824 18.03 -1.76 -16.17
N HIS A 825 18.86 -2.59 -16.78
CA HIS A 825 18.48 -3.33 -17.99
C HIS A 825 17.47 -4.44 -17.61
N GLY A 826 16.32 -4.46 -18.28
CA GLY A 826 15.15 -5.33 -18.01
C GLY A 826 14.30 -5.51 -19.27
N ALA A 827 12.97 -5.59 -19.17
CA ALA A 827 12.05 -5.80 -20.31
C ALA A 827 12.16 -4.74 -21.43
N ILE A 828 12.68 -3.54 -21.11
CA ILE A 828 12.91 -2.44 -22.06
C ILE A 828 14.41 -2.38 -22.37
N SER A 829 14.73 -2.32 -23.67
CA SER A 829 16.08 -2.51 -24.22
C SER A 829 17.11 -1.46 -23.81
N ASP A 830 16.68 -0.25 -23.43
CA ASP A 830 17.56 0.86 -23.06
C ASP A 830 17.60 1.14 -21.54
N GLY A 831 16.82 0.40 -20.75
CA GLY A 831 16.77 0.50 -19.29
C GLY A 831 16.05 1.73 -18.72
N TYR A 832 15.30 2.48 -19.55
CA TYR A 832 14.54 3.63 -19.08
C TYR A 832 13.04 3.34 -18.97
N LYS A 833 12.43 3.85 -17.90
CA LYS A 833 10.98 4.08 -17.86
C LYS A 833 10.67 5.53 -18.14
N ILE A 834 9.61 5.76 -18.90
CA ILE A 834 9.19 7.09 -19.29
C ILE A 834 8.14 7.64 -18.33
N ARG A 835 8.22 8.94 -18.05
CA ARG A 835 7.34 9.71 -17.17
C ARG A 835 6.92 11.00 -17.85
N TRP A 836 5.61 11.10 -18.06
CA TRP A 836 4.99 12.22 -18.73
C TRP A 836 4.71 13.38 -17.75
N PRO A 837 5.31 14.57 -17.95
CA PRO A 837 5.16 15.74 -17.07
C PRO A 837 3.95 16.63 -17.39
N GLY A 838 3.01 16.15 -18.23
CA GLY A 838 1.97 16.97 -18.85
C GLY A 838 0.64 17.05 -18.09
N LEU A 839 0.53 16.51 -16.86
CA LEU A 839 -0.73 16.54 -16.11
C LEU A 839 -1.19 17.98 -15.79
N ARG A 840 -0.23 18.89 -15.62
CA ARG A 840 -0.47 20.33 -15.51
C ARG A 840 0.30 21.10 -16.57
N LEU A 841 -0.44 21.76 -17.46
CA LEU A 841 0.11 22.57 -18.54
C LEU A 841 0.48 23.99 -18.06
N SER A 842 1.54 24.09 -17.28
CA SER A 842 1.99 25.37 -16.71
C SER A 842 3.49 25.56 -16.80
N LYS A 843 3.90 26.80 -17.13
CA LYS A 843 5.30 27.23 -17.10
C LYS A 843 5.75 27.76 -15.73
N GLU A 844 4.90 27.67 -14.69
CA GLU A 844 5.07 28.35 -13.40
C GLU A 844 5.91 27.58 -12.37
N GLY A 845 6.89 26.79 -12.80
CA GLY A 845 7.89 26.15 -11.93
C GLY A 845 7.68 24.64 -11.75
N PRO A 846 6.61 24.17 -11.09
CA PRO A 846 6.35 22.74 -10.92
C PRO A 846 5.96 22.03 -12.22
N LEU A 847 6.27 20.73 -12.29
CA LEU A 847 5.76 19.80 -13.30
C LEU A 847 4.95 18.72 -12.58
N ASP A 848 3.75 18.43 -13.09
CA ASP A 848 2.85 17.44 -12.50
C ASP A 848 2.82 16.18 -13.36
N PHE A 849 2.96 15.04 -12.69
CA PHE A 849 3.02 13.72 -13.29
C PHE A 849 1.81 12.89 -12.82
N PRO A 850 1.28 11.98 -13.66
CA PRO A 850 0.23 11.04 -13.25
C PRO A 850 0.63 10.18 -12.06
N VAL A 851 1.93 9.88 -11.93
CA VAL A 851 2.52 9.10 -10.83
C VAL A 851 3.72 9.84 -10.28
N GLY A 852 3.86 9.87 -8.95
CA GLY A 852 4.93 10.61 -8.28
C GLY A 852 6.34 10.19 -8.70
N VAL A 853 7.21 11.19 -8.85
CA VAL A 853 8.65 11.02 -9.04
C VAL A 853 9.35 11.44 -7.74
N PRO A 854 9.80 10.49 -6.89
CA PRO A 854 10.32 10.80 -5.55
C PRO A 854 11.57 11.68 -5.55
N GLU A 855 11.79 12.40 -4.45
CA GLU A 855 13.06 13.11 -4.19
C GLU A 855 14.26 12.14 -4.24
N GLY A 856 15.34 12.59 -4.85
CA GLY A 856 16.55 11.80 -5.07
C GLY A 856 16.51 10.92 -6.32
N THR A 857 15.39 10.87 -7.05
CA THR A 857 15.32 10.19 -8.34
C THR A 857 16.20 10.90 -9.36
N VAL A 858 17.02 10.13 -10.08
CA VAL A 858 17.80 10.65 -11.21
C VAL A 858 16.93 10.54 -12.46
N VAL A 859 16.79 11.65 -13.18
CA VAL A 859 15.98 11.78 -14.39
C VAL A 859 16.82 12.34 -15.53
N ARG A 860 16.49 11.98 -16.76
CA ARG A 860 16.98 12.63 -17.98
C ARG A 860 15.80 13.17 -18.77
N VAL A 861 15.97 14.32 -19.43
CA VAL A 861 15.01 14.70 -20.48
C VAL A 861 15.26 13.77 -21.67
N MET A 862 14.19 13.20 -22.16
CA MET A 862 14.16 12.29 -23.30
C MET A 862 13.50 12.99 -24.48
N HIS A 863 13.79 12.53 -25.69
CA HIS A 863 13.11 12.98 -26.90
C HIS A 863 12.64 11.75 -27.67
N SER A 864 11.41 11.80 -28.18
CA SER A 864 10.94 10.82 -29.16
C SER A 864 10.10 11.50 -30.25
N PRO A 865 10.64 11.61 -31.47
CA PRO A 865 9.86 12.08 -32.61
C PRO A 865 8.94 10.96 -33.14
N ALA A 866 7.95 11.35 -33.94
CA ALA A 866 6.93 10.44 -34.47
C ALA A 866 7.48 9.22 -35.25
N ASP A 867 8.60 9.38 -35.97
CA ASP A 867 9.26 8.28 -36.67
C ASP A 867 9.84 7.22 -35.72
N GLU A 868 10.43 7.64 -34.59
CA GLU A 868 10.92 6.71 -33.56
C GLU A 868 9.77 6.04 -32.79
N GLN A 869 8.61 6.69 -32.66
CA GLN A 869 7.40 6.07 -32.10
C GLN A 869 6.84 4.95 -33.02
N ILE A 870 6.95 5.09 -34.34
CA ILE A 870 6.57 4.04 -35.31
C ILE A 870 7.58 2.89 -35.27
N VAL A 871 8.88 3.22 -35.21
CA VAL A 871 9.96 2.20 -35.11
C VAL A 871 9.82 1.39 -33.83
N SER A 872 9.64 2.03 -32.68
CA SER A 872 9.42 1.33 -31.41
C SER A 872 8.18 0.42 -31.42
N ALA A 873 7.08 0.82 -32.07
CA ALA A 873 5.92 -0.05 -32.24
C ALA A 873 6.28 -1.32 -33.00
N ARG A 874 6.99 -1.17 -34.13
CA ARG A 874 7.48 -2.28 -34.96
C ARG A 874 8.45 -3.18 -34.19
N ASP A 875 9.39 -2.60 -33.47
CA ASP A 875 10.43 -3.32 -32.75
C ASP A 875 9.82 -4.09 -31.56
N THR A 876 8.84 -3.51 -30.86
CA THR A 876 8.07 -4.20 -29.81
C THR A 876 7.36 -5.43 -30.35
N ALA A 877 6.67 -5.29 -31.49
CA ALA A 877 5.97 -6.40 -32.15
C ALA A 877 6.94 -7.47 -32.68
N THR A 878 8.06 -7.06 -33.26
CA THR A 878 9.14 -7.95 -33.73
C THR A 878 9.72 -8.75 -32.58
N ALA A 879 10.02 -8.09 -31.46
CA ALA A 879 10.49 -8.74 -30.23
C ALA A 879 9.45 -9.73 -29.70
N ALA A 880 8.16 -9.37 -29.71
CA ALA A 880 7.09 -10.24 -29.23
C ALA A 880 7.02 -11.56 -30.02
N ILE A 881 7.14 -11.51 -31.35
CA ILE A 881 7.15 -12.71 -32.21
C ILE A 881 8.45 -13.50 -32.04
N ARG A 882 9.59 -12.83 -31.94
CA ARG A 882 10.90 -13.46 -31.71
C ARG A 882 10.92 -14.24 -30.39
N ASP A 883 10.34 -13.66 -29.34
CA ASP A 883 10.37 -14.18 -27.98
C ASP A 883 9.20 -15.14 -27.69
N ALA A 884 8.26 -15.30 -28.63
CA ALA A 884 7.21 -16.30 -28.56
C ALA A 884 7.78 -17.73 -28.63
N PRO A 885 7.39 -18.64 -27.71
CA PRO A 885 7.92 -20.01 -27.67
C PRO A 885 7.46 -20.88 -28.85
N GLY A 886 6.44 -20.44 -29.58
CA GLY A 886 5.77 -21.18 -30.64
C GLY A 886 4.82 -20.31 -31.44
N ASN A 887 3.81 -20.93 -32.06
CA ASN A 887 2.79 -20.19 -32.79
C ASN A 887 1.95 -19.34 -31.83
N VAL A 888 1.58 -18.15 -32.28
CA VAL A 888 0.72 -17.22 -31.54
C VAL A 888 -0.68 -17.21 -32.15
N ALA A 889 -1.70 -17.16 -31.30
CA ALA A 889 -3.10 -17.09 -31.72
C ALA A 889 -3.58 -15.66 -31.98
N GLY A 890 -3.00 -14.69 -31.25
CA GLY A 890 -3.38 -13.28 -31.25
C GLY A 890 -2.92 -12.61 -29.96
N GLY A 891 -3.27 -11.34 -29.76
CA GLY A 891 -2.74 -10.59 -28.62
C GLY A 891 -3.49 -9.32 -28.23
N PHE A 892 -3.07 -8.79 -27.09
CA PHE A 892 -3.53 -7.52 -26.54
C PHE A 892 -2.38 -6.51 -26.62
N ILE A 893 -2.69 -5.29 -27.05
CA ILE A 893 -1.74 -4.19 -27.12
C ILE A 893 -2.23 -3.07 -26.20
N TYR A 894 -1.36 -2.63 -25.31
CA TYR A 894 -1.60 -1.48 -24.43
C TYR A 894 -0.67 -0.37 -24.92
N ASP A 895 -1.24 0.71 -25.46
CA ASP A 895 -0.48 1.80 -26.06
C ASP A 895 -0.84 3.11 -25.35
N CYS A 896 0.10 4.03 -25.14
CA CYS A 896 -0.21 5.24 -24.39
C CYS A 896 -0.96 6.27 -25.21
N ALA A 897 -1.92 6.97 -24.60
CA ALA A 897 -2.55 8.15 -25.20
C ALA A 897 -1.52 9.26 -25.51
N CYS A 898 -0.38 9.30 -24.82
CA CYS A 898 0.71 10.20 -25.19
C CYS A 898 1.26 9.92 -26.61
N ARG A 899 1.23 8.67 -27.05
CA ARG A 899 1.72 8.28 -28.39
C ARG A 899 0.81 8.80 -29.48
N SER A 900 -0.51 8.84 -29.27
CA SER A 900 -1.43 9.47 -30.22
C SER A 900 -1.23 10.99 -30.31
N ILE A 901 -0.84 11.64 -29.21
CA ILE A 901 -0.44 13.05 -29.22
C ILE A 901 0.83 13.27 -30.07
N ILE A 902 1.85 12.41 -29.94
CA ILE A 902 3.10 12.52 -30.71
C ILE A 902 2.89 12.16 -32.19
N LEU A 903 2.19 11.05 -32.46
CA LEU A 903 1.98 10.51 -33.80
C LEU A 903 0.95 11.32 -34.60
N GLY A 904 -0.06 11.88 -33.93
CA GLY A 904 -1.14 12.64 -34.54
C GLY A 904 -1.83 11.84 -35.64
N GLU A 905 -1.86 12.38 -36.87
CA GLU A 905 -2.46 11.71 -38.03
C GLU A 905 -1.75 10.42 -38.46
N ASN A 906 -0.55 10.12 -37.93
CA ASN A 906 0.24 8.94 -38.29
C ASN A 906 0.09 7.77 -37.30
N PHE A 907 -0.86 7.84 -36.34
CA PHE A 907 -1.03 6.75 -35.37
C PHE A 907 -1.38 5.41 -36.04
N ASP A 908 -2.12 5.46 -37.15
CA ASP A 908 -2.41 4.30 -37.98
C ASP A 908 -1.15 3.68 -38.60
N GLU A 909 -0.13 4.46 -38.93
CA GLU A 909 1.17 3.95 -39.41
C GLU A 909 1.87 3.09 -38.34
N ALA A 910 1.80 3.48 -37.06
CA ALA A 910 2.35 2.69 -35.95
C ALA A 910 1.57 1.36 -35.76
N VAL A 911 0.24 1.40 -35.82
CA VAL A 911 -0.60 0.19 -35.74
C VAL A 911 -0.36 -0.74 -36.93
N ASN A 912 -0.25 -0.20 -38.15
CA ASN A 912 0.07 -0.97 -39.35
C ASN A 912 1.47 -1.59 -39.26
N ALA A 913 2.45 -0.89 -38.68
CA ALA A 913 3.79 -1.43 -38.47
C ALA A 913 3.77 -2.62 -37.50
N MET A 914 2.93 -2.62 -36.47
CA MET A 914 2.73 -3.78 -35.60
C MET A 914 2.05 -4.94 -36.34
N ASP A 915 1.01 -4.68 -37.13
CA ASP A 915 0.31 -5.72 -37.91
C ASP A 915 1.22 -6.43 -38.91
N GLU A 916 2.09 -5.68 -39.60
CA GLU A 916 3.07 -6.23 -40.53
C GLU A 916 3.99 -7.28 -39.89
N GLU A 917 4.40 -7.07 -38.63
CA GLU A 917 5.30 -7.97 -37.91
C GLU A 917 4.54 -9.10 -37.19
N LEU A 918 3.39 -8.81 -36.56
CA LEU A 918 2.61 -9.79 -35.81
C LEU A 918 1.92 -10.81 -36.71
N GLY A 919 1.26 -10.36 -37.78
CA GLY A 919 0.52 -11.21 -38.70
C GLY A 919 -0.62 -12.02 -38.08
N VAL A 920 -1.10 -11.65 -36.89
CA VAL A 920 -2.19 -12.28 -36.14
C VAL A 920 -3.18 -11.25 -35.61
N PRO A 921 -4.44 -11.62 -35.29
CA PRO A 921 -5.41 -10.66 -34.79
C PRO A 921 -4.99 -10.08 -33.44
N PHE A 922 -5.17 -8.78 -33.27
CA PHE A 922 -4.91 -8.10 -31.99
C PHE A 922 -5.89 -6.95 -31.77
N SER A 923 -6.11 -6.62 -30.50
CA SER A 923 -6.81 -5.41 -30.10
C SER A 923 -5.90 -4.56 -29.24
N GLY A 924 -5.97 -3.25 -29.40
CA GLY A 924 -5.39 -2.35 -28.43
C GLY A 924 -6.25 -1.13 -28.17
N PHE A 925 -5.78 -0.36 -27.19
CA PHE A 925 -6.41 0.89 -26.79
C PHE A 925 -5.38 1.82 -26.18
N GLU A 926 -5.71 3.11 -26.24
CA GLU A 926 -4.93 4.20 -25.68
C GLU A 926 -5.18 4.31 -24.17
N THR A 927 -4.16 3.96 -23.39
CA THR A 927 -4.16 3.96 -21.93
C THR A 927 -3.54 5.27 -21.39
N TYR A 928 -3.79 5.62 -20.12
CA TYR A 928 -3.08 6.74 -19.46
C TYR A 928 -1.71 6.33 -18.89
N GLY A 929 -1.27 5.13 -19.20
CA GLY A 929 0.02 4.57 -18.85
C GLY A 929 -0.05 3.06 -18.75
N GLU A 930 1.02 2.44 -19.18
CA GLU A 930 1.09 1.02 -19.48
C GLU A 930 1.66 0.26 -18.29
N LEU A 931 1.17 -0.94 -18.08
CA LEU A 931 1.76 -1.90 -17.16
C LEU A 931 2.50 -2.97 -17.97
N CYS A 932 3.79 -3.14 -17.68
CA CYS A 932 4.60 -4.27 -18.10
C CYS A 932 5.49 -4.66 -16.94
N MET A 933 5.22 -5.81 -16.32
CA MET A 933 6.00 -6.32 -15.20
C MET A 933 6.54 -7.70 -15.55
N GLU A 934 7.84 -7.73 -15.85
CA GLU A 934 8.61 -8.93 -16.09
C GLU A 934 9.44 -9.36 -14.88
N ARG A 935 9.96 -10.58 -14.97
CA ARG A 935 10.82 -11.16 -13.93
C ARG A 935 12.11 -10.34 -13.79
N GLY A 936 12.27 -9.67 -12.65
CA GLY A 936 13.46 -8.91 -12.30
C GLY A 936 13.31 -7.40 -12.36
N GLN A 937 12.15 -6.89 -12.79
CA GLN A 937 11.87 -5.44 -12.77
C GLN A 937 11.49 -4.94 -11.37
N MET A 938 11.88 -3.70 -11.07
CA MET A 938 11.61 -3.03 -9.79
C MET A 938 10.28 -2.26 -9.78
N SER A 939 9.88 -1.72 -10.93
CA SER A 939 8.53 -1.23 -11.22
C SER A 939 8.16 -1.62 -12.65
N GLY A 940 6.87 -1.61 -12.95
CA GLY A 940 6.34 -1.97 -14.27
C GLY A 940 5.33 -0.98 -14.81
N TYR A 941 5.29 0.27 -14.31
CA TYR A 941 4.41 1.31 -14.86
C TYR A 941 5.17 2.33 -15.68
N HIS A 942 4.71 2.58 -16.90
CA HIS A 942 5.36 3.40 -17.91
C HIS A 942 4.35 4.41 -18.48
N ASN A 943 4.84 5.52 -19.02
CA ASN A 943 4.07 6.38 -19.91
C ASN A 943 4.66 6.27 -21.32
N THR A 944 3.89 6.66 -22.34
CA THR A 944 4.38 6.85 -23.72
C THR A 944 5.12 5.64 -24.27
N THR A 945 4.55 4.46 -24.00
CA THR A 945 5.12 3.15 -24.29
C THR A 945 4.08 2.27 -25.01
N SER A 946 4.54 1.29 -25.79
CA SER A 946 3.71 0.20 -26.31
C SER A 946 4.05 -1.09 -25.59
N VAL A 947 3.03 -1.79 -25.07
CA VAL A 947 3.17 -3.13 -24.48
C VAL A 947 2.39 -4.13 -25.33
N VAL A 948 3.06 -5.18 -25.79
CA VAL A 948 2.46 -6.24 -26.61
C VAL A 948 2.42 -7.52 -25.80
N MET A 949 1.22 -8.11 -25.66
CA MET A 949 0.99 -9.39 -24.99
C MET A 949 0.42 -10.42 -25.96
N LEU A 950 1.19 -11.46 -26.28
CA LEU A 950 0.82 -12.50 -27.27
C LEU A 950 0.44 -13.82 -26.60
N LEU A 951 -0.72 -14.35 -26.97
CA LEU A 951 -1.21 -15.64 -26.47
C LEU A 951 -0.74 -16.80 -27.37
N PRO A 952 -0.22 -17.90 -26.79
CA PRO A 952 0.16 -19.08 -27.56
C PRO A 952 -1.05 -19.83 -28.12
N GLU A 953 -0.88 -20.45 -29.29
CA GLU A 953 -1.88 -21.28 -30.00
C GLU A 953 -2.29 -22.55 -29.24
#